data_AF-A0A838G6W6-F1
#
_entry.id   AF-A0A838G6W6-F1
#
_cell.length_a   1.000
_cell.length_b   1.000
_cell.length_c   1.000
_cell.angle_alpha   90.00
_cell.angle_beta   90.00
_cell.angle_gamma   90.00
#
_symmetry.space_group_name_H-M   'P 1'
#
loop_
_entity.id
_entity.type
_entity.pdbx_description
1 polymer ?
#
loop_
_entity_poly.entity_id
_entity_poly.type
_entity_poly.pdbx_seq_one_letter_code
_entity_poly.pdbx_strand_id
1 'polypeptide(L)'
;MREISRPSADALRAGTLRSVQGDGKGHAASLAIPYRATIIGALAFILIAAWMMLTPAATVAHAELLRADPPADGLVVTSPERLSLTFTEEVARDTPAPRVTMLDKEGNPVGSDPLPIAESGDPRLLIVDIPDLDRGTYTVSWTVTSATDGHTLSGAYAFRVGGGLPPGLATSEDATPAPWAVATRWLTFLGVSVAAGLLLFGEAFMAGGGSNSIWTRQRSRLILAGSLLALTASLAEPVIQWLRNGNDSNVSFGDTFAALPQAWWWRPAMLIPLTLLAIVTAFPRRGQVARPVAWLGGLMALGSLLGLSLTSHAAGRLTWRVPAIAVDLLHQWSVALWTGGLIALVVWAATKPEGGPGLRLKRFSNTALTLFAVAIVTGLANTGFVFPFVDGIREDGLSTSVFEPLWTSNYGIILLVKVMVLIVPLGLAIYHRGRIARLGTAAASLVSGWPGRFRQTLGAELGLVAVVILGGSAMALSAPPVTVETVLDETTLVASTSFEPQPDTMLVHLTIEPAQTGDNGISVRLSDWDGATIPLDPAPSIALTFTSLDHGTVNSGVGLQPDALVPGTYRTTGLNLSLDGWWQIDARINLAGQPAQEATFYALLPDPNTQGFDAAPKPSSDPEAEELFNTAYAQMLGWERVRWTESLGSGNDVLVRAEFAVIDGEGEAGDAYSLDVLYSGGFAPNSAGEPPEPPTRNSRRSITVGDRGWLRATDGAWLDEPPTRFSTPTEWDTTYAGAENFRLGVTQEIDGVEYQVVTFYLPEQPIQAEAWFAWWINTATGNVERVAMIARQHYMSWTYTDIDGNFTVESPVAE
;
A
#
# COMPACT_ATOMS: atom_id res chain seq x y z
N MET A 1 65.24 72.93 35.40
CA MET A 1 64.20 73.59 34.58
C MET A 1 63.23 72.48 34.16
N ARG A 2 62.12 72.15 34.84
CA ARG A 2 61.02 72.95 35.41
C ARG A 2 60.51 74.00 34.42
N GLU A 3 59.32 73.78 33.86
CA GLU A 3 58.13 74.52 34.28
C GLU A 3 56.82 73.97 33.69
N ILE A 4 55.76 74.26 34.43
CA ILE A 4 54.36 73.86 34.30
C ILE A 4 53.60 75.05 33.70
N SER A 5 52.62 74.82 32.80
CA SER A 5 51.27 75.46 32.84
C SER A 5 50.37 75.06 31.66
N ARG A 6 49.07 74.89 31.96
CA ARG A 6 47.88 74.62 31.11
C ARG A 6 47.57 75.84 30.18
N PRO A 7 46.51 75.92 29.30
CA PRO A 7 45.22 75.20 29.30
C PRO A 7 44.46 75.02 27.94
N SER A 8 43.18 74.62 28.08
CA SER A 8 41.96 74.93 27.30
C SER A 8 41.64 74.23 25.97
N ALA A 9 40.37 73.82 25.90
CA ALA A 9 39.66 73.33 24.74
C ALA A 9 39.13 74.50 23.90
N ASP A 10 39.24 74.41 22.58
CA ASP A 10 38.40 75.16 21.65
C ASP A 10 38.05 74.34 20.39
N ALA A 11 36.75 74.31 20.21
CA ALA A 11 35.92 74.14 19.02
C ALA A 11 36.52 74.21 17.59
N LEU A 12 35.98 73.29 16.77
CA LEU A 12 35.37 73.50 15.45
C LEU A 12 36.24 73.73 14.18
N ARG A 13 36.18 72.70 13.32
CA ARG A 13 35.78 72.69 11.88
C ARG A 13 36.62 73.43 10.83
N ALA A 14 37.06 72.66 9.82
CA ALA A 14 36.68 72.77 8.39
C ALA A 14 37.41 71.66 7.58
N GLY A 15 36.84 70.98 6.58
CA GLY A 15 35.52 71.10 5.97
C GLY A 15 35.28 70.07 4.86
N THR A 16 33.99 69.92 4.53
CA THR A 16 33.36 69.69 3.20
C THR A 16 33.71 68.40 2.43
N LEU A 17 32.73 67.59 1.98
CA LEU A 17 31.73 67.94 0.97
C LEU A 17 30.48 67.01 1.00
N ARG A 18 29.29 67.62 0.76
CA ARG A 18 28.08 67.19 -0.01
C ARG A 18 27.63 65.70 0.05
N SER A 19 26.34 65.33 0.09
CA SER A 19 25.09 65.95 -0.35
C SER A 19 23.87 65.23 0.23
N VAL A 20 22.84 66.02 0.55
CA VAL A 20 21.41 65.87 0.21
C VAL A 20 20.73 64.51 0.43
N GLN A 21 19.84 64.58 1.41
CA GLN A 21 18.67 63.77 1.72
C GLN A 21 17.77 63.47 0.50
N GLY A 22 17.46 62.19 0.32
CA GLY A 22 16.36 61.72 -0.52
C GLY A 22 15.63 60.62 0.24
N ASP A 23 14.41 60.92 0.66
CA ASP A 23 13.46 59.97 1.23
C ASP A 23 13.16 58.86 0.21
N GLY A 24 13.63 57.65 0.53
CA GLY A 24 13.25 56.41 -0.14
C GLY A 24 12.63 55.49 0.88
N LYS A 25 11.31 55.59 1.05
CA LYS A 25 10.48 54.59 1.74
C LYS A 25 10.62 53.23 1.03
N GLY A 26 11.63 52.46 1.41
CA GLY A 26 11.70 51.03 1.13
C GLY A 26 11.22 50.28 2.36
N HIS A 27 9.91 50.06 2.48
CA HIS A 27 9.38 49.02 3.36
C HIS A 27 9.86 47.68 2.81
N ALA A 28 11.06 47.25 3.20
CA ALA A 28 11.37 45.83 3.23
C ALA A 28 10.53 45.27 4.38
N ALA A 29 9.28 44.93 4.08
CA ALA A 29 8.46 44.11 4.94
C ALA A 29 9.23 42.82 5.18
N SER A 30 10.00 42.77 6.27
CA SER A 30 10.45 41.52 6.82
C SER A 30 9.15 40.78 7.18
N LEU A 31 8.78 39.81 6.34
CA LEU A 31 7.81 38.76 6.69
C LEU A 31 8.42 37.95 7.84
N ALA A 32 8.49 38.57 9.01
CA ALA A 32 8.55 37.87 10.26
C ALA A 32 7.19 37.21 10.39
N ILE A 33 7.06 35.99 9.85
CA ILE A 33 5.91 35.14 10.12
C ILE A 33 5.81 35.09 11.65
N PRO A 34 4.75 35.68 12.26
CA PRO A 34 4.67 35.74 13.70
C PRO A 34 4.63 34.29 14.19
N TYR A 35 5.40 33.97 15.23
CA TYR A 35 5.48 32.64 15.85
C TYR A 35 4.11 32.00 16.14
N ARG A 36 3.06 32.82 16.26
CA ARG A 36 1.67 32.40 16.42
C ARG A 36 1.07 31.78 15.15
N ALA A 37 1.41 32.24 13.95
CA ALA A 37 0.92 31.70 12.68
C ALA A 37 1.48 30.29 12.38
N THR A 38 2.74 30.02 12.75
CA THR A 38 3.36 28.68 12.57
C THR A 38 2.83 27.66 13.58
N ILE A 39 2.50 28.09 14.80
CA ILE A 39 1.89 27.24 15.84
C ILE A 39 0.43 26.94 15.52
N ILE A 40 -0.32 27.93 15.03
CA ILE A 40 -1.73 27.76 14.62
C ILE A 40 -1.82 26.87 13.36
N GLY A 41 -0.90 27.02 12.40
CA GLY A 41 -0.83 26.12 11.24
C GLY A 41 -0.49 24.67 11.61
N ALA A 42 0.43 24.47 12.56
CA ALA A 42 0.75 23.13 13.06
C ALA A 42 -0.40 22.50 13.87
N LEU A 43 -1.12 23.28 14.68
CA LEU A 43 -2.28 22.82 15.44
C LEU A 43 -3.49 22.52 14.54
N ALA A 44 -3.76 23.35 13.53
CA ALA A 44 -4.82 23.10 12.56
C ALA A 44 -4.52 21.84 11.73
N PHE A 45 -3.27 21.62 11.35
CA PHE A 45 -2.84 20.42 10.63
C PHE A 45 -2.92 19.16 11.50
N ILE A 46 -2.54 19.24 12.79
CA ILE A 46 -2.70 18.13 13.76
C ILE A 46 -4.17 17.80 14.00
N LEU A 47 -5.04 18.80 14.07
CA LEU A 47 -6.48 18.62 14.28
C LEU A 47 -7.17 18.06 13.03
N ILE A 48 -6.75 18.46 11.81
CA ILE A 48 -7.22 17.88 10.56
C ILE A 48 -6.71 16.44 10.40
N ALA A 49 -5.45 16.18 10.72
CA ALA A 49 -4.89 14.83 10.72
C ALA A 49 -5.64 13.93 11.72
N ALA A 50 -5.87 14.40 12.96
CA ALA A 50 -6.63 13.67 13.98
C ALA A 50 -8.11 13.48 13.61
N TRP A 51 -8.74 14.46 12.95
CA TRP A 51 -10.12 14.36 12.47
C TRP A 51 -10.26 13.34 11.32
N MET A 52 -9.22 13.12 10.53
CA MET A 52 -9.15 12.04 9.53
C MET A 52 -8.85 10.64 10.15
N MET A 53 -8.59 10.52 11.45
CA MET A 53 -8.23 9.26 12.14
C MET A 53 -9.35 8.60 12.97
N LEU A 54 -10.55 9.20 13.05
CA LEU A 54 -11.56 8.94 14.09
C LEU A 54 -12.94 8.31 13.74
N THR A 55 -13.12 7.47 12.72
CA THR A 55 -14.36 6.65 12.58
C THR A 55 -14.03 5.18 12.27
N PRO A 56 -14.95 4.23 12.56
CA PRO A 56 -14.65 2.79 12.70
C PRO A 56 -15.44 1.80 11.80
N ALA A 57 -14.84 0.62 11.51
CA ALA A 57 -15.48 -0.65 11.08
C ALA A 57 -14.51 -1.84 11.28
N ALA A 58 -15.04 -3.06 11.36
CA ALA A 58 -14.55 -4.23 12.13
C ALA A 58 -14.14 -5.48 11.29
N THR A 59 -13.58 -6.49 11.96
CA THR A 59 -12.86 -7.69 11.47
C THR A 59 -13.70 -9.00 11.44
N VAL A 60 -13.31 -10.01 10.63
CA VAL A 60 -13.94 -11.36 10.51
C VAL A 60 -12.91 -12.46 10.78
N ALA A 61 -13.36 -13.62 11.31
CA ALA A 61 -12.55 -14.73 11.80
C ALA A 61 -13.03 -16.10 11.24
N HIS A 62 -12.25 -16.72 10.35
CA HIS A 62 -12.33 -18.14 9.95
C HIS A 62 -10.92 -18.75 9.94
N ALA A 63 -10.77 -20.07 9.73
CA ALA A 63 -9.53 -20.89 9.72
C ALA A 63 -8.47 -20.50 8.65
N GLU A 64 -8.34 -19.21 8.38
CA GLU A 64 -7.40 -18.56 7.48
C GLU A 64 -5.94 -18.82 7.88
N LEU A 65 -5.06 -18.77 6.88
CA LEU A 65 -3.62 -18.80 7.09
C LEU A 65 -3.19 -17.55 7.87
N LEU A 66 -3.07 -17.71 9.18
CA LEU A 66 -2.63 -16.66 10.10
C LEU A 66 -1.15 -16.30 9.86
N ARG A 67 -0.32 -17.31 9.58
CA ARG A 67 1.13 -17.13 9.43
C ARG A 67 1.76 -18.23 8.59
N ALA A 68 2.70 -17.84 7.73
CA ALA A 68 3.61 -18.75 7.04
C ALA A 68 5.10 -18.46 7.35
N ASP A 69 5.92 -19.51 7.30
CA ASP A 69 7.39 -19.42 7.26
C ASP A 69 7.93 -20.40 6.19
N PRO A 70 8.57 -19.91 5.11
CA PRO A 70 8.77 -18.51 4.75
C PRO A 70 7.45 -17.75 4.58
N PRO A 71 7.40 -16.46 4.89
CA PRO A 71 6.21 -15.64 4.74
C PRO A 71 5.93 -15.28 3.27
N ALA A 72 4.69 -14.87 3.01
CA ALA A 72 4.28 -14.28 1.74
C ALA A 72 5.22 -13.14 1.32
N ASP A 73 5.65 -13.17 0.06
CA ASP A 73 6.66 -12.34 -0.59
C ASP A 73 8.04 -12.30 0.09
N GLY A 74 8.22 -13.18 1.08
CA GLY A 74 9.42 -13.34 1.86
C GLY A 74 10.59 -13.68 0.95
N LEU A 75 11.74 -13.08 1.21
CA LEU A 75 12.99 -13.47 0.57
C LEU A 75 13.80 -14.25 1.60
N VAL A 76 14.19 -15.48 1.30
CA VAL A 76 15.06 -16.32 2.13
C VAL A 76 16.43 -16.48 1.47
N VAL A 77 17.50 -16.44 2.27
CA VAL A 77 18.88 -16.40 1.76
C VAL A 77 19.31 -17.75 1.20
N THR A 78 18.85 -18.82 1.81
CA THR A 78 19.12 -20.22 1.50
C THR A 78 17.79 -20.96 1.38
N SER A 79 17.81 -22.13 0.73
CA SER A 79 16.66 -23.02 0.73
C SER A 79 16.22 -23.30 2.17
N PRO A 80 14.94 -23.15 2.52
CA PRO A 80 14.42 -23.67 3.76
C PRO A 80 14.38 -25.21 3.69
N GLU A 81 14.51 -25.88 4.83
CA GLU A 81 14.35 -27.35 4.92
C GLU A 81 12.87 -27.75 5.04
N ARG A 82 12.03 -26.85 5.57
CA ARG A 82 10.59 -27.07 5.80
C ARG A 82 9.80 -25.79 5.61
N LEU A 83 8.53 -25.94 5.26
CA LEU A 83 7.52 -24.89 5.35
C LEU A 83 6.70 -25.08 6.63
N SER A 84 6.29 -23.99 7.25
CA SER A 84 5.32 -24.02 8.34
C SER A 84 4.15 -23.10 8.07
N LEU A 85 2.93 -23.61 8.23
CA LEU A 85 1.67 -22.90 8.00
C LEU A 85 0.83 -22.97 9.28
N THR A 86 0.57 -21.82 9.89
CA THR A 86 -0.24 -21.69 11.09
C THR A 86 -1.59 -21.09 10.73
N PHE A 87 -2.65 -21.73 11.19
CA PHE A 87 -4.02 -21.31 10.92
C PHE A 87 -4.66 -20.71 12.19
N THR A 88 -5.70 -19.91 12.01
CA THR A 88 -6.47 -19.32 13.11
C THR A 88 -7.26 -20.39 13.89
N GLU A 89 -7.60 -21.53 13.27
CA GLU A 89 -8.31 -22.68 13.88
C GLU A 89 -7.57 -24.02 13.72
N GLU A 90 -8.10 -25.08 14.33
CA GLU A 90 -7.56 -26.44 14.23
C GLU A 90 -7.78 -27.06 12.85
N VAL A 91 -6.76 -27.74 12.32
CA VAL A 91 -6.81 -28.39 10.99
C VAL A 91 -7.10 -29.88 11.13
N ALA A 92 -8.13 -30.36 10.42
CA ALA A 92 -8.46 -31.77 10.30
C ALA A 92 -7.33 -32.54 9.60
N ARG A 93 -6.95 -33.69 10.15
CA ARG A 93 -5.81 -34.49 9.65
C ARG A 93 -6.19 -35.68 8.78
N ASP A 94 -7.43 -36.17 8.92
CA ASP A 94 -7.79 -37.50 8.46
C ASP A 94 -8.69 -37.49 7.21
N THR A 95 -9.67 -36.59 7.08
CA THR A 95 -10.57 -36.55 5.90
C THR A 95 -11.34 -35.20 5.79
N PRO A 96 -11.11 -34.38 4.75
CA PRO A 96 -10.00 -34.44 3.80
C PRO A 96 -8.65 -34.31 4.52
N ALA A 97 -7.62 -34.99 4.01
CA ALA A 97 -6.27 -34.75 4.48
C ALA A 97 -5.76 -33.40 3.94
N PRO A 98 -5.01 -32.62 4.73
CA PRO A 98 -4.45 -31.36 4.26
C PRO A 98 -3.49 -31.58 3.10
N ARG A 99 -3.49 -30.66 2.15
CA ARG A 99 -2.67 -30.72 0.93
C ARG A 99 -1.80 -29.48 0.86
N VAL A 100 -0.51 -29.65 0.54
CA VAL A 100 0.40 -28.53 0.25
C VAL A 100 1.22 -28.87 -0.99
N THR A 101 1.27 -27.96 -1.94
CA THR A 101 2.02 -28.09 -3.20
C THR A 101 2.93 -26.87 -3.37
N MET A 102 4.06 -27.03 -4.05
CA MET A 102 5.00 -25.94 -4.31
C MET A 102 5.43 -25.93 -5.78
N LEU A 103 5.43 -24.76 -6.39
CA LEU A 103 5.78 -24.51 -7.78
C LEU A 103 7.01 -23.61 -7.87
N ASP A 104 7.86 -23.81 -8.89
CA ASP A 104 8.94 -22.88 -9.22
C ASP A 104 8.46 -21.72 -10.13
N LYS A 105 9.35 -20.79 -10.46
CA LYS A 105 9.07 -19.63 -11.33
C LYS A 105 8.67 -19.98 -12.76
N GLU A 106 8.92 -21.22 -13.19
CA GLU A 106 8.48 -21.77 -14.47
C GLU A 106 7.14 -22.52 -14.35
N GLY A 107 6.55 -22.59 -13.16
CA GLY A 107 5.30 -23.29 -12.87
C GLY A 107 5.45 -24.79 -12.70
N ASN A 108 6.68 -25.32 -12.58
CA ASN A 108 6.88 -26.74 -12.40
C ASN A 108 6.75 -27.13 -10.92
N PRO A 109 6.19 -28.32 -10.61
CA PRO A 109 6.16 -28.83 -9.24
C PRO A 109 7.56 -29.04 -8.69
N VAL A 110 7.76 -28.63 -7.45
CA VAL A 110 9.02 -28.76 -6.72
C VAL A 110 8.88 -29.83 -5.65
N GLY A 111 9.55 -30.97 -5.85
CA GLY A 111 9.44 -32.12 -4.95
C GLY A 111 8.32 -33.08 -5.34
N SER A 112 7.64 -33.66 -4.33
CA SER A 112 6.46 -34.51 -4.53
C SER A 112 5.17 -33.69 -4.49
N ASP A 113 4.13 -34.14 -5.19
CA ASP A 113 2.80 -33.54 -5.14
C ASP A 113 1.76 -34.57 -4.63
N PRO A 114 1.15 -34.36 -3.45
CA PRO A 114 1.44 -33.28 -2.51
C PRO A 114 2.77 -33.47 -1.78
N LEU A 115 3.27 -32.39 -1.18
CA LEU A 115 4.45 -32.44 -0.33
C LEU A 115 4.17 -33.22 0.96
N PRO A 116 5.17 -33.92 1.52
CA PRO A 116 4.98 -34.68 2.75
C PRO A 116 4.73 -33.75 3.95
N ILE A 117 3.67 -34.02 4.70
CA ILE A 117 3.33 -33.29 5.93
C ILE A 117 3.84 -34.08 7.13
N ALA A 118 4.68 -33.45 7.95
CA ALA A 118 5.20 -34.02 9.18
C ALA A 118 4.20 -33.90 10.35
N GLU A 119 4.33 -34.78 11.34
CA GLU A 119 3.53 -34.67 12.57
C GLU A 119 3.91 -33.41 13.37
N SER A 120 2.89 -32.65 13.79
CA SER A 120 3.00 -31.50 14.66
C SER A 120 2.16 -31.74 15.92
N GLY A 121 2.66 -31.34 17.08
CA GLY A 121 1.92 -31.40 18.35
C GLY A 121 0.90 -30.27 18.52
N ASP A 122 0.89 -29.30 17.60
CA ASP A 122 -0.08 -28.19 17.57
C ASP A 122 -1.13 -28.46 16.48
N PRO A 123 -2.43 -28.55 16.84
CA PRO A 123 -3.51 -28.85 15.90
C PRO A 123 -3.73 -27.76 14.85
N ARG A 124 -3.18 -26.55 15.03
CA ARG A 124 -3.30 -25.44 14.07
C ARG A 124 -2.10 -25.28 13.13
N LEU A 125 -1.08 -26.12 13.29
CA LEU A 125 0.20 -25.99 12.60
C LEU A 125 0.44 -27.16 11.64
N LEU A 126 0.63 -26.85 10.37
CA LEU A 126 1.17 -27.79 9.38
C LEU A 126 2.67 -27.56 9.21
N ILE A 127 3.44 -28.64 9.28
CA ILE A 127 4.87 -28.67 8.96
C ILE A 127 5.02 -29.50 7.70
N VAL A 128 5.63 -28.93 6.67
CA VAL A 128 5.76 -29.56 5.34
C VAL A 128 7.23 -29.69 5.01
N ASP A 129 7.69 -30.89 4.68
CA ASP A 129 9.07 -31.10 4.27
C ASP A 129 9.25 -30.69 2.79
N ILE A 130 10.29 -29.92 2.49
CA ILE A 130 10.58 -29.46 1.12
C ILE A 130 11.99 -29.89 0.66
N PRO A 131 12.18 -30.14 -0.65
CA PRO A 131 13.50 -30.45 -1.19
C PRO A 131 14.39 -29.20 -1.22
N ASP A 132 15.70 -29.39 -1.44
CA ASP A 132 16.64 -28.28 -1.65
C ASP A 132 16.21 -27.43 -2.86
N LEU A 133 16.04 -26.14 -2.61
CA LEU A 133 15.60 -25.14 -3.57
C LEU A 133 16.79 -24.39 -4.17
N ASP A 134 16.76 -24.26 -5.49
CA ASP A 134 17.62 -23.35 -6.22
C ASP A 134 17.24 -21.89 -5.97
N ARG A 135 18.02 -20.95 -6.52
CA ARG A 135 17.68 -19.53 -6.45
C ARG A 135 16.52 -19.21 -7.40
N GLY A 136 15.44 -18.64 -6.90
CA GLY A 136 14.25 -18.32 -7.69
C GLY A 136 13.04 -17.91 -6.84
N THR A 137 11.93 -17.61 -7.49
CA THR A 137 10.62 -17.45 -6.85
C THR A 137 9.93 -18.81 -6.78
N TYR A 138 9.27 -19.08 -5.67
CA TYR A 138 8.51 -20.30 -5.40
C TYR A 138 7.12 -19.93 -4.91
N THR A 139 6.10 -20.62 -5.41
CA THR A 139 4.71 -20.44 -4.98
C THR A 139 4.29 -21.66 -4.18
N VAL A 140 3.80 -21.45 -2.97
CA VAL A 140 3.23 -22.47 -2.09
C VAL A 140 1.73 -22.36 -2.16
N SER A 141 1.03 -23.43 -2.53
CA SER A 141 -0.41 -23.55 -2.42
C SER A 141 -0.77 -24.57 -1.34
N TRP A 142 -1.85 -24.33 -0.61
CA TRP A 142 -2.33 -25.19 0.45
C TRP A 142 -3.85 -25.34 0.38
N THR A 143 -4.34 -26.46 0.91
CA THR A 143 -5.75 -26.76 1.15
C THR A 143 -5.86 -27.46 2.50
N VAL A 144 -6.69 -26.94 3.40
CA VAL A 144 -6.89 -27.46 4.75
C VAL A 144 -8.38 -27.45 5.10
N THR A 145 -8.83 -28.38 5.94
CA THR A 145 -10.20 -28.39 6.45
C THR A 145 -10.19 -28.05 7.94
N SER A 146 -11.02 -27.12 8.40
CA SER A 146 -11.15 -26.83 9.83
C SER A 146 -11.75 -28.05 10.55
N ALA A 147 -11.12 -28.46 11.64
CA ALA A 147 -11.62 -29.52 12.50
C ALA A 147 -12.82 -29.06 13.35
N THR A 148 -13.09 -27.76 13.40
CA THR A 148 -14.14 -27.16 14.24
C THR A 148 -15.48 -27.09 13.52
N ASP A 149 -15.49 -26.54 12.30
CA ASP A 149 -16.72 -26.31 11.52
C ASP A 149 -16.81 -27.17 10.23
N GLY A 150 -15.71 -27.84 9.85
CA GLY A 150 -15.67 -28.74 8.69
C GLY A 150 -15.50 -28.05 7.34
N HIS A 151 -15.31 -26.74 7.30
CA HIS A 151 -15.09 -26.01 6.06
C HIS A 151 -13.67 -26.24 5.52
N THR A 152 -13.57 -26.45 4.21
CA THR A 152 -12.29 -26.57 3.51
C THR A 152 -11.90 -25.22 2.97
N LEU A 153 -10.69 -24.79 3.28
CA LEU A 153 -10.08 -23.55 2.83
C LEU A 153 -8.83 -23.88 2.02
N SER A 154 -8.50 -23.04 1.06
CA SER A 154 -7.29 -23.11 0.28
C SER A 154 -6.61 -21.74 0.24
N GLY A 155 -5.44 -21.67 -0.37
CA GLY A 155 -4.76 -20.41 -0.57
C GLY A 155 -3.39 -20.62 -1.15
N ALA A 156 -2.79 -19.53 -1.63
CA ALA A 156 -1.43 -19.56 -2.15
C ALA A 156 -0.65 -18.34 -1.70
N TYR A 157 0.66 -18.50 -1.56
CA TYR A 157 1.57 -17.39 -1.37
C TYR A 157 2.92 -17.69 -2.02
N ALA A 158 3.63 -16.65 -2.46
CA ALA A 158 4.96 -16.79 -3.03
C ALA A 158 6.05 -16.44 -2.01
N PHE A 159 7.23 -17.03 -2.15
CA PHE A 159 8.45 -16.59 -1.49
C PHE A 159 9.63 -16.75 -2.45
N ARG A 160 10.74 -16.07 -2.20
CA ARG A 160 11.94 -16.12 -3.04
C ARG A 160 13.08 -16.77 -2.29
N VAL A 161 13.76 -17.72 -2.93
CA VAL A 161 15.02 -18.27 -2.46
C VAL A 161 16.16 -17.60 -3.21
N GLY A 162 17.09 -17.02 -2.48
CA GLY A 162 18.22 -16.32 -3.06
C GLY A 162 17.92 -14.93 -3.59
N GLY A 163 18.95 -14.08 -3.54
CA GLY A 163 18.82 -12.64 -3.59
C GLY A 163 19.34 -12.06 -2.28
N GLY A 164 20.04 -10.94 -2.35
CA GLY A 164 20.71 -10.42 -1.18
C GLY A 164 19.77 -9.74 -0.21
N LEU A 165 19.33 -10.45 0.82
CA LEU A 165 18.68 -9.81 1.96
C LEU A 165 19.66 -8.83 2.63
N PRO A 166 19.19 -7.65 3.04
CA PRO A 166 19.88 -6.87 4.05
C PRO A 166 20.19 -7.79 5.25
N PRO A 167 21.45 -7.82 5.73
CA PRO A 167 21.83 -8.77 6.77
C PRO A 167 20.96 -8.62 8.03
N GLY A 168 20.38 -9.73 8.52
CA GLY A 168 19.52 -9.77 9.71
C GLY A 168 18.14 -9.11 9.59
N LEU A 169 17.62 -8.92 8.37
CA LEU A 169 16.24 -8.48 8.11
C LEU A 169 15.23 -9.53 8.63
N ALA A 170 14.14 -9.07 9.25
CA ALA A 170 12.98 -9.92 9.54
C ALA A 170 12.17 -10.16 8.27
N THR A 171 11.84 -11.41 7.98
CA THR A 171 11.10 -11.80 6.78
C THR A 171 9.59 -11.78 6.99
N SER A 172 9.10 -12.04 8.22
CA SER A 172 7.67 -12.05 8.60
C SER A 172 7.34 -11.01 9.67
N GLU A 173 6.07 -10.62 9.79
CA GLU A 173 5.58 -9.61 10.75
C GLU A 173 5.86 -9.97 12.22
N ASP A 174 5.76 -11.26 12.53
CA ASP A 174 6.04 -11.78 13.87
C ASP A 174 7.53 -12.06 14.11
N ALA A 175 8.37 -12.04 13.07
CA ALA A 175 9.80 -12.21 13.24
C ALA A 175 10.43 -10.90 13.74
N THR A 176 11.24 -10.99 14.78
CA THR A 176 12.06 -9.86 15.22
C THR A 176 13.34 -9.78 14.38
N PRO A 177 13.77 -8.58 13.95
CA PRO A 177 15.04 -8.41 13.26
C PRO A 177 16.20 -8.88 14.15
N ALA A 178 17.27 -9.37 13.52
CA ALA A 178 18.40 -9.89 14.26
C ALA A 178 19.03 -8.77 15.13
N PRO A 179 19.19 -8.94 16.45
CA PRO A 179 19.66 -7.86 17.33
C PRO A 179 21.01 -7.27 16.93
N TRP A 180 21.90 -8.09 16.37
CA TRP A 180 23.20 -7.65 15.89
C TRP A 180 23.09 -6.75 14.66
N ALA A 181 22.13 -7.00 13.77
CA ALA A 181 21.90 -6.20 12.57
C ALA A 181 21.28 -4.85 12.91
N VAL A 182 20.35 -4.83 13.88
CA VAL A 182 19.85 -3.59 14.48
C VAL A 182 21.00 -2.79 15.08
N ALA A 183 21.91 -3.43 15.82
CA ALA A 183 23.05 -2.78 16.43
C ALA A 183 24.05 -2.22 15.39
N THR A 184 24.41 -2.97 14.35
CA THR A 184 25.34 -2.47 13.31
C THR A 184 24.73 -1.34 12.49
N ARG A 185 23.43 -1.39 12.17
CA ARG A 185 22.70 -0.29 11.52
C ARG A 185 22.66 0.95 12.41
N TRP A 186 22.35 0.78 13.70
CA TRP A 186 22.33 1.86 14.69
C TRP A 186 23.69 2.55 14.84
N LEU A 187 24.76 1.77 15.00
CA LEU A 187 26.13 2.29 15.11
C LEU A 187 26.60 2.96 13.82
N THR A 188 26.22 2.41 12.66
CA THR A 188 26.48 3.03 11.35
C THR A 188 25.84 4.42 11.28
N PHE A 189 24.56 4.52 11.60
CA PHE A 189 23.83 5.78 11.55
C PHE A 189 24.39 6.82 12.54
N LEU A 190 24.72 6.42 13.77
CA LEU A 190 25.32 7.30 14.77
C LEU A 190 26.70 7.81 14.32
N GLY A 191 27.55 6.94 13.80
CA GLY A 191 28.88 7.32 13.28
C GLY A 191 28.80 8.31 12.12
N VAL A 192 27.88 8.07 11.17
CA VAL A 192 27.60 8.99 10.06
C VAL A 192 27.06 10.33 10.57
N SER A 193 26.14 10.31 11.54
CA SER A 193 25.57 11.53 12.13
C SER A 193 26.66 12.41 12.75
N VAL A 194 27.58 11.82 13.53
CA VAL A 194 28.73 12.52 14.12
C VAL A 194 29.60 13.15 13.03
N ALA A 195 29.97 12.38 12.00
CA ALA A 195 30.83 12.85 10.92
C ALA A 195 30.16 13.97 10.11
N ALA A 196 28.93 13.75 9.62
CA ALA A 196 28.19 14.70 8.80
C ALA A 196 27.93 16.01 9.55
N GLY A 197 27.46 15.95 10.80
CA GLY A 197 27.20 17.13 11.62
C GLY A 197 28.46 17.93 11.92
N LEU A 198 29.56 17.29 12.31
CA LEU A 198 30.81 18.01 12.57
C LEU A 198 31.44 18.57 11.29
N LEU A 199 31.31 17.90 10.14
CA LEU A 199 31.81 18.39 8.85
C LEU A 199 30.99 19.56 8.32
N LEU A 200 29.66 19.49 8.37
CA LEU A 200 28.78 20.51 7.78
C LEU A 200 28.40 21.60 8.78
N PHE A 201 27.80 21.26 9.92
CA PHE A 201 27.37 22.22 10.93
C PHE A 201 28.55 22.82 11.68
N GLY A 202 29.56 22.01 12.00
CA GLY A 202 30.80 22.46 12.63
C GLY A 202 31.52 23.52 11.80
N GLU A 203 31.58 23.37 10.47
CA GLU A 203 32.14 24.42 9.59
C GLU A 203 31.18 25.61 9.40
N ALA A 204 29.90 25.36 9.13
CA ALA A 204 28.96 26.41 8.73
C ALA A 204 28.69 27.41 9.87
N PHE A 205 28.63 26.93 11.12
CA PHE A 205 28.19 27.75 12.26
C PHE A 205 29.28 27.96 13.31
N MET A 206 30.27 27.06 13.39
CA MET A 206 31.23 27.01 14.50
C MET A 206 32.69 27.13 14.06
N ALA A 207 32.95 27.44 12.79
CA ALA A 207 34.28 27.79 12.30
C ALA A 207 34.76 29.12 12.92
N GLY A 208 36.06 29.19 13.26
CA GLY A 208 36.66 30.44 13.75
C GLY A 208 37.73 30.32 14.85
N GLY A 209 38.31 29.13 15.11
CA GLY A 209 39.46 28.98 16.00
C GLY A 209 40.76 28.83 15.22
N GLY A 210 41.89 29.30 15.76
CA GLY A 210 43.21 29.05 15.18
C GLY A 210 43.46 27.56 14.91
N SER A 211 44.34 27.27 13.95
CA SER A 211 44.78 25.92 13.55
C SER A 211 44.99 24.91 14.68
N ASN A 212 45.37 25.40 15.88
CA ASN A 212 45.74 24.59 17.04
C ASN A 212 44.72 24.63 18.19
N SER A 213 43.51 25.16 17.97
CA SER A 213 42.50 25.22 19.02
C SER A 213 42.05 23.83 19.50
N ILE A 214 41.66 23.73 20.77
CA ILE A 214 41.12 22.49 21.37
C ILE A 214 39.91 21.99 20.56
N TRP A 215 39.05 22.90 20.11
CA TRP A 215 37.92 22.62 19.23
C TRP A 215 38.35 21.91 17.95
N THR A 216 39.32 22.46 17.22
CA THR A 216 39.79 21.88 15.95
C THR A 216 40.28 20.44 16.13
N ARG A 217 41.04 20.17 17.19
CA ARG A 217 41.57 18.83 17.48
C ARG A 217 40.48 17.84 17.91
N GLN A 218 39.59 18.25 18.82
CA GLN A 218 38.49 17.40 19.27
C GLN A 218 37.53 17.08 18.12
N ARG A 219 37.22 18.08 17.29
CA ARG A 219 36.38 17.93 16.11
C ARG A 219 36.96 16.93 15.12
N SER A 220 38.22 17.05 14.70
CA SER A 220 38.80 16.08 13.75
C SER A 220 38.87 14.67 14.34
N ARG A 221 39.17 14.52 15.63
CA ARG A 221 39.17 13.21 16.32
C ARG A 221 37.78 12.58 16.35
N LEU A 222 36.74 13.37 16.58
CA LEU A 222 35.36 12.88 16.58
C LEU A 222 34.85 12.55 15.18
N ILE A 223 35.24 13.32 14.15
CA ILE A 223 34.96 12.97 12.75
C ILE A 223 35.59 11.62 12.42
N LEU A 224 36.87 11.42 12.77
CA LEU A 224 37.57 10.15 12.56
C LEU A 224 36.93 9.00 13.36
N ALA A 225 36.58 9.24 14.63
CA ALA A 225 35.92 8.23 15.46
C ALA A 225 34.54 7.86 14.88
N GLY A 226 33.76 8.84 14.44
CA GLY A 226 32.45 8.61 13.81
C GLY A 226 32.55 7.87 12.48
N SER A 227 33.48 8.25 11.61
CA SER A 227 33.67 7.57 10.33
C SER A 227 34.19 6.14 10.50
N LEU A 228 35.13 5.91 11.45
CA LEU A 228 35.61 4.57 11.79
C LEU A 228 34.50 3.71 12.39
N LEU A 229 33.70 4.25 13.30
CA LEU A 229 32.56 3.52 13.86
C LEU A 229 31.59 3.09 12.76
N ALA A 230 31.24 4.01 11.85
CA ALA A 230 30.32 3.69 10.77
C ALA A 230 30.88 2.66 9.80
N LEU A 231 32.15 2.81 9.41
CA LEU A 231 32.81 1.88 8.50
C LEU A 231 32.94 0.48 9.12
N THR A 232 33.39 0.39 10.38
CA THR A 232 33.55 -0.89 11.07
C THR A 232 32.23 -1.59 11.31
N ALA A 233 31.19 -0.86 11.73
CA ALA A 233 29.85 -1.42 11.90
C ALA A 233 29.28 -1.92 10.57
N SER A 234 29.42 -1.17 9.47
CA SER A 234 28.97 -1.59 8.15
C SER A 234 29.73 -2.83 7.65
N LEU A 235 31.07 -2.86 7.76
CA LEU A 235 31.88 -4.00 7.30
C LEU A 235 31.72 -5.25 8.19
N ALA A 236 31.30 -5.09 9.43
CA ALA A 236 31.04 -6.22 10.33
C ALA A 236 29.78 -7.02 9.93
N GLU A 237 28.81 -6.41 9.23
CA GLU A 237 27.54 -7.06 8.88
C GLU A 237 27.71 -8.40 8.14
N PRO A 238 28.42 -8.51 6.99
CA PRO A 238 28.60 -9.79 6.31
C PRO A 238 29.41 -10.81 7.13
N VAL A 239 30.34 -10.34 7.97
CA VAL A 239 31.15 -11.22 8.83
C VAL A 239 30.27 -11.83 9.92
N ILE A 240 29.44 -11.02 10.57
CA ILE A 240 28.52 -11.49 11.61
C ILE A 240 27.44 -12.38 10.98
N GLN A 241 26.89 -12.03 9.82
CA GLN A 241 25.95 -12.87 9.09
C GLN A 241 26.56 -14.25 8.81
N TRP A 242 27.77 -14.30 8.26
CA TRP A 242 28.47 -15.57 7.99
C TRP A 242 28.71 -16.38 9.27
N LEU A 243 29.22 -15.75 10.34
CA LEU A 243 29.44 -16.42 11.63
C LEU A 243 28.15 -16.98 12.25
N ARG A 244 27.00 -16.36 11.94
CA ARG A 244 25.67 -16.80 12.42
C ARG A 244 25.07 -17.89 11.55
N ASN A 245 25.36 -17.89 10.26
CA ASN A 245 24.99 -18.98 9.34
C ASN A 245 25.80 -20.27 9.60
N GLY A 246 26.89 -20.20 10.37
CA GLY A 246 27.88 -21.26 10.56
C GLY A 246 27.46 -22.55 11.27
N ASN A 247 26.16 -22.80 11.48
CA ASN A 247 25.66 -24.15 11.76
C ASN A 247 25.36 -24.95 10.48
N ASP A 248 25.23 -24.27 9.34
CA ASP A 248 25.16 -24.87 8.02
C ASP A 248 26.57 -25.03 7.43
N SER A 249 27.06 -26.26 7.36
CA SER A 249 28.42 -26.57 6.88
C SER A 249 28.66 -26.25 5.39
N ASN A 250 27.63 -25.84 4.67
CA ASN A 250 27.65 -25.69 3.20
C ASN A 250 27.74 -24.23 2.72
N VAL A 251 27.68 -23.23 3.60
CA VAL A 251 27.71 -21.80 3.20
C VAL A 251 29.08 -21.17 3.44
N SER A 252 29.81 -20.87 2.37
CA SER A 252 31.11 -20.18 2.50
C SER A 252 30.94 -18.68 2.79
N PHE A 253 32.01 -18.05 3.32
CA PHE A 253 32.04 -16.59 3.45
C PHE A 253 31.90 -15.91 2.08
N GLY A 254 32.47 -16.51 1.02
CA GLY A 254 32.35 -16.01 -0.35
C GLY A 254 30.90 -15.95 -0.81
N ASP A 255 30.11 -16.97 -0.47
CA ASP A 255 28.68 -17.04 -0.82
C ASP A 255 27.86 -16.00 -0.05
N THR A 256 28.13 -15.83 1.26
CA THR A 256 27.48 -14.80 2.09
C THR A 256 27.81 -13.39 1.58
N PHE A 257 29.05 -13.17 1.17
CA PHE A 257 29.52 -11.89 0.65
C PHE A 257 28.95 -11.58 -0.75
N ALA A 258 28.90 -12.58 -1.63
CA ALA A 258 28.27 -12.47 -2.94
C ALA A 258 26.76 -12.27 -2.85
N ALA A 259 26.14 -12.77 -1.79
CA ALA A 259 24.73 -12.57 -1.49
C ALA A 259 24.42 -11.22 -0.82
N LEU A 260 25.34 -10.26 -0.72
CA LEU A 260 24.96 -8.93 -0.25
C LEU A 260 24.14 -8.17 -1.30
N PRO A 261 23.08 -7.43 -0.91
CA PRO A 261 22.32 -6.62 -1.87
C PRO A 261 23.23 -5.60 -2.57
N GLN A 262 23.05 -5.38 -3.87
CA GLN A 262 23.89 -4.44 -4.63
C GLN A 262 23.89 -3.03 -4.00
N ALA A 263 22.75 -2.61 -3.46
CA ALA A 263 22.59 -1.34 -2.75
C ALA A 263 23.47 -1.21 -1.48
N TRP A 264 23.86 -2.33 -0.85
CA TRP A 264 24.72 -2.35 0.32
C TRP A 264 26.08 -1.69 0.05
N TRP A 265 26.62 -1.87 -1.16
CA TRP A 265 27.94 -1.38 -1.58
C TRP A 265 28.08 0.13 -1.60
N TRP A 266 26.98 0.89 -1.67
CA TRP A 266 27.00 2.35 -1.54
C TRP A 266 27.63 2.80 -0.22
N ARG A 267 27.43 2.04 0.87
CA ARG A 267 27.96 2.39 2.20
C ARG A 267 29.49 2.36 2.25
N PRO A 268 30.17 1.23 2.02
CA PRO A 268 31.64 1.20 2.03
C PRO A 268 32.25 2.10 0.96
N ALA A 269 31.64 2.23 -0.23
CA ALA A 269 32.11 3.12 -1.29
C ALA A 269 32.20 4.59 -0.84
N MET A 270 31.31 5.03 0.06
CA MET A 270 31.32 6.37 0.64
C MET A 270 32.12 6.48 1.95
N LEU A 271 32.06 5.46 2.80
CA LEU A 271 32.68 5.47 4.14
C LEU A 271 34.21 5.28 4.11
N ILE A 272 34.73 4.52 3.14
CA ILE A 272 36.19 4.34 2.97
C ILE A 272 36.87 5.67 2.63
N PRO A 273 36.50 6.40 1.55
CA PRO A 273 37.13 7.68 1.23
C PRO A 273 36.88 8.73 2.32
N LEU A 274 35.71 8.73 2.96
CA LEU A 274 35.43 9.59 4.12
C LEU A 274 36.41 9.33 5.27
N THR A 275 36.67 8.07 5.60
CA THR A 275 37.57 7.70 6.70
C THR A 275 39.02 8.03 6.36
N LEU A 276 39.46 7.79 5.13
CA LEU A 276 40.79 8.22 4.66
C LEU A 276 40.94 9.74 4.76
N LEU A 277 39.92 10.50 4.36
CA LEU A 277 39.89 11.95 4.50
C LEU A 277 39.94 12.38 5.99
N ALA A 278 39.22 11.70 6.86
CA ALA A 278 39.22 11.95 8.30
C ALA A 278 40.61 11.67 8.92
N ILE A 279 41.32 10.62 8.49
CA ILE A 279 42.69 10.33 8.93
C ILE A 279 43.63 11.47 8.53
N VAL A 280 43.61 11.88 7.26
CA VAL A 280 44.46 12.98 6.76
C VAL A 280 44.19 14.29 7.51
N THR A 281 42.93 14.57 7.84
CA THR A 281 42.51 15.79 8.52
C THR A 281 42.60 15.73 10.05
N ALA A 282 42.82 14.56 10.64
CA ALA A 282 43.05 14.36 12.07
C ALA A 282 44.50 14.61 12.50
N PHE A 283 45.46 14.48 11.57
CA PHE A 283 46.89 14.72 11.81
C PHE A 283 47.49 15.89 11.00
N PRO A 284 46.86 17.09 10.98
CA PRO A 284 47.36 18.16 10.14
C PRO A 284 48.66 18.75 10.70
N ARG A 285 49.71 18.82 9.86
CA ARG A 285 50.90 19.67 10.11
C ARG A 285 50.59 21.17 10.00
N ARG A 286 49.51 21.54 9.28
CA ARG A 286 48.97 22.90 9.11
C ARG A 286 47.46 22.82 9.31
N GLY A 287 46.99 23.13 10.51
CA GLY A 287 45.62 22.89 10.92
C GLY A 287 44.60 23.82 10.28
N GLN A 288 43.62 23.20 9.63
CA GLN A 288 42.21 23.56 9.44
C GLN A 288 41.77 22.74 8.22
N VAL A 289 40.63 22.07 8.31
CA VAL A 289 40.05 21.39 7.16
C VAL A 289 39.56 22.48 6.21
N ALA A 290 40.05 22.48 4.97
CA ALA A 290 39.58 23.45 3.98
C ALA A 290 38.07 23.27 3.79
N ARG A 291 37.31 24.37 3.70
CA ARG A 291 35.85 24.31 3.53
C ARG A 291 35.40 23.31 2.44
N PRO A 292 35.95 23.33 1.22
CA PRO A 292 35.54 22.38 0.17
C PRO A 292 35.74 20.91 0.57
N VAL A 293 36.82 20.62 1.31
CA VAL A 293 37.13 19.28 1.83
C VAL A 293 36.10 18.85 2.87
N ALA A 294 35.69 19.76 3.75
CA ALA A 294 34.65 19.48 4.73
C ALA A 294 33.27 19.23 4.08
N TRP A 295 32.91 20.02 3.05
CA TRP A 295 31.69 19.80 2.27
C TRP A 295 31.71 18.46 1.54
N LEU A 296 32.82 18.12 0.88
CA LEU A 296 33.00 16.84 0.20
C LEU A 296 32.85 15.66 1.17
N GLY A 297 33.52 15.72 2.33
CA GLY A 297 33.37 14.71 3.36
C GLY A 297 31.94 14.63 3.92
N GLY A 298 31.27 15.77 4.09
CA GLY A 298 29.87 15.81 4.50
C GLY A 298 28.92 15.15 3.49
N LEU A 299 29.15 15.39 2.19
CA LEU A 299 28.40 14.75 1.10
C LEU A 299 28.67 13.24 1.04
N MET A 300 29.91 12.78 1.26
CA MET A 300 30.21 11.35 1.38
C MET A 300 29.48 10.73 2.58
N ALA A 301 29.48 11.40 3.74
CA ALA A 301 28.76 10.94 4.92
C ALA A 301 27.25 10.79 4.64
N LEU A 302 26.60 11.82 4.09
CA LEU A 302 25.18 11.76 3.73
C LEU A 302 24.89 10.75 2.60
N GLY A 303 25.78 10.64 1.62
CA GLY A 303 25.69 9.69 0.52
C GLY A 303 25.73 8.23 1.00
N SER A 304 26.42 7.94 2.11
CA SER A 304 26.39 6.60 2.71
C SER A 304 25.00 6.21 3.21
N LEU A 305 24.15 7.17 3.63
CA LEU A 305 22.78 6.90 4.08
C LEU A 305 21.85 6.50 2.93
N LEU A 306 22.20 6.82 1.68
CA LEU A 306 21.47 6.31 0.51
C LEU A 306 21.48 4.78 0.50
N GLY A 307 22.60 4.14 0.83
CA GLY A 307 22.67 2.68 0.94
C GLY A 307 21.71 2.11 1.98
N LEU A 308 21.51 2.78 3.12
CA LEU A 308 20.54 2.37 4.14
C LEU A 308 19.08 2.54 3.70
N SER A 309 18.80 3.51 2.82
CA SER A 309 17.47 3.78 2.26
C SER A 309 17.15 2.80 1.12
N LEU A 310 18.14 2.52 0.26
CA LEU A 310 18.06 1.54 -0.84
C LEU A 310 17.99 0.08 -0.35
N THR A 311 18.22 -0.16 0.94
CA THR A 311 18.07 -1.47 1.61
C THR A 311 16.95 -1.47 2.64
N SER A 312 16.04 -0.49 2.58
CA SER A 312 14.86 -0.39 3.44
C SER A 312 13.58 -0.84 2.71
N HIS A 313 12.46 -0.91 3.43
CA HIS A 313 11.13 -1.16 2.84
C HIS A 313 10.76 -0.17 1.73
N ALA A 314 11.23 1.07 1.79
CA ALA A 314 10.98 2.05 0.74
C ALA A 314 11.51 1.59 -0.63
N ALA A 315 12.62 0.83 -0.63
CA ALA A 315 13.24 0.32 -1.84
C ALA A 315 12.62 -0.98 -2.38
N GLY A 316 11.83 -1.67 -1.56
CA GLY A 316 11.13 -2.91 -1.91
C GLY A 316 9.78 -2.71 -2.59
N ARG A 317 9.29 -1.46 -2.69
CA ARG A 317 7.99 -1.16 -3.30
C ARG A 317 8.00 -1.28 -4.82
N LEU A 318 6.87 -1.72 -5.37
CA LEU A 318 6.58 -1.73 -6.80
C LEU A 318 6.05 -0.36 -7.27
N THR A 319 5.08 0.22 -6.54
CA THR A 319 4.54 1.57 -6.80
C THR A 319 5.13 2.63 -5.86
N TRP A 320 5.19 3.90 -6.30
CA TRP A 320 5.75 5.04 -5.53
C TRP A 320 7.18 4.85 -4.99
N ARG A 321 7.94 3.91 -5.54
CA ARG A 321 9.27 3.50 -5.06
C ARG A 321 10.25 4.67 -4.95
N VAL A 322 10.37 5.48 -5.99
CA VAL A 322 11.32 6.62 -6.02
C VAL A 322 10.94 7.70 -4.99
N PRO A 323 9.67 8.17 -4.94
CA PRO A 323 9.21 9.05 -3.86
C PRO A 323 9.43 8.49 -2.45
N ALA A 324 9.13 7.22 -2.21
CA ALA A 324 9.31 6.59 -0.90
C ALA A 324 10.80 6.57 -0.49
N ILE A 325 11.71 6.19 -1.40
CA ILE A 325 13.16 6.25 -1.15
C ILE A 325 13.61 7.70 -0.87
N ALA A 326 13.09 8.67 -1.62
CA ALA A 326 13.45 10.08 -1.45
C ALA A 326 12.98 10.62 -0.09
N VAL A 327 11.76 10.28 0.35
CA VAL A 327 11.22 10.66 1.65
C VAL A 327 12.01 10.01 2.79
N ASP A 328 12.31 8.71 2.70
CA ASP A 328 13.15 8.01 3.66
C ASP A 328 14.56 8.61 3.76
N LEU A 329 15.18 8.90 2.61
CA LEU A 329 16.50 9.52 2.56
C LEU A 329 16.49 10.92 3.20
N LEU A 330 15.47 11.72 2.90
CA LEU A 330 15.32 13.07 3.46
C LEU A 330 15.06 13.03 4.97
N HIS A 331 14.29 12.05 5.45
CA HIS A 331 14.11 11.78 6.87
C HIS A 331 15.47 11.49 7.53
N GLN A 332 16.22 10.52 6.98
CA GLN A 332 17.52 10.10 7.50
C GLN A 332 18.54 11.23 7.50
N TRP A 333 18.66 12.01 6.41
CA TRP A 333 19.54 13.17 6.33
C TRP A 333 19.20 14.22 7.39
N SER A 334 17.91 14.49 7.57
CA SER A 334 17.44 15.48 8.54
C SER A 334 17.78 15.08 9.97
N VAL A 335 17.51 13.82 10.33
CA VAL A 335 17.84 13.27 11.65
C VAL A 335 19.36 13.23 11.88
N ALA A 336 20.15 12.81 10.88
CA ALA A 336 21.60 12.72 10.99
C ALA A 336 22.25 14.09 11.20
N LEU A 337 21.85 15.09 10.40
CA LEU A 337 22.37 16.45 10.51
C LEU A 337 21.95 17.13 11.81
N TRP A 338 20.70 16.92 12.25
CA TRP A 338 20.21 17.45 13.52
C TRP A 338 20.98 16.88 14.71
N THR A 339 21.11 15.56 14.77
CA THR A 339 21.82 14.85 15.85
C THR A 339 23.31 15.23 15.87
N GLY A 340 23.98 15.19 14.71
CA GLY A 340 25.37 15.58 14.59
C GLY A 340 25.62 17.06 14.91
N GLY A 341 24.68 17.93 14.56
CA GLY A 341 24.69 19.33 14.93
C GLY A 341 24.63 19.56 16.44
N LEU A 342 23.78 18.82 17.16
CA LEU A 342 23.70 18.89 18.63
C LEU A 342 25.02 18.46 19.27
N ILE A 343 25.65 17.39 18.76
CA ILE A 343 26.97 16.94 19.22
C ILE A 343 28.03 18.03 18.96
N ALA A 344 28.03 18.63 17.77
CA ALA A 344 28.91 19.75 17.45
C ALA A 344 28.74 20.92 18.43
N LEU A 345 27.49 21.24 18.80
CA LEU A 345 27.18 22.28 19.79
C LEU A 345 27.72 21.95 21.18
N VAL A 346 27.52 20.72 21.67
CA VAL A 346 28.01 20.27 22.99
C VAL A 346 29.53 20.40 23.08
N VAL A 347 30.23 19.90 22.05
CA VAL A 347 31.70 19.88 22.01
C VAL A 347 32.23 21.29 21.85
N TRP A 348 31.64 22.11 20.97
CA TRP A 348 32.04 23.50 20.80
C TRP A 348 31.87 24.29 22.08
N ALA A 349 30.72 24.17 22.74
CA ALA A 349 30.46 24.81 24.02
C ALA A 349 31.44 24.36 25.12
N ALA A 350 31.90 23.10 25.07
CA ALA A 350 32.91 22.59 25.99
C ALA A 350 34.27 23.29 25.86
N THR A 351 34.60 23.80 24.68
CA THR A 351 35.93 24.33 24.35
C THR A 351 36.12 25.81 24.67
N LYS A 352 35.12 26.51 25.22
CA LYS A 352 35.14 27.94 25.55
C LYS A 352 35.71 28.84 24.42
N PRO A 353 35.09 28.82 23.23
CA PRO A 353 35.62 29.47 22.04
C PRO A 353 35.61 31.00 22.16
N GLU A 354 36.63 31.64 21.58
CA GLU A 354 36.75 33.09 21.50
C GLU A 354 35.76 33.65 20.44
N GLY A 355 34.99 34.66 20.83
CA GLY A 355 33.95 35.30 19.99
C GLY A 355 32.52 35.04 20.47
N GLY A 356 31.72 36.12 20.52
CA GLY A 356 30.37 36.11 21.11
C GLY A 356 29.44 35.02 20.56
N PRO A 357 28.85 34.17 21.41
CA PRO A 357 28.11 32.96 20.99
C PRO A 357 26.69 33.23 20.45
N GLY A 358 26.12 34.41 20.69
CA GLY A 358 24.68 34.66 20.48
C GLY A 358 24.19 34.50 19.03
N LEU A 359 24.92 35.07 18.05
CA LEU A 359 24.50 34.99 16.63
C LEU A 359 24.70 33.59 16.05
N ARG A 360 25.78 32.90 16.43
CA ARG A 360 26.08 31.53 15.99
C ARG A 360 25.04 30.54 16.53
N LEU A 361 24.66 30.68 17.81
CA LEU A 361 23.64 29.85 18.45
C LEU A 361 22.25 30.07 17.86
N LYS A 362 21.89 31.33 17.53
CA LYS A 362 20.62 31.65 16.86
C LYS A 362 20.52 31.01 15.48
N ARG A 363 21.58 31.09 14.66
CA ARG A 363 21.62 30.45 13.34
C ARG A 363 21.52 28.93 13.44
N PHE A 364 22.30 28.33 14.34
CA PHE A 364 22.23 26.90 14.63
C PHE A 364 20.81 26.47 15.02
N SER A 365 20.19 27.17 15.97
CA SER A 365 18.85 26.83 16.48
C SER A 365 17.76 26.91 15.40
N ASN A 366 17.84 27.86 14.46
CA ASN A 366 16.89 27.95 13.36
C ASN A 366 17.05 26.79 12.36
N THR A 367 18.29 26.47 11.95
CA THR A 367 18.53 25.35 11.04
C THR A 367 18.15 24.01 11.68
N ALA A 368 18.45 23.83 12.97
CA ALA A 368 18.07 22.63 13.72
C ALA A 368 16.55 22.45 13.75
N LEU A 369 15.77 23.53 13.89
CA LEU A 369 14.31 23.47 13.82
C LEU A 369 13.81 23.08 12.43
N THR A 370 14.39 23.63 11.37
CA THR A 370 14.00 23.28 9.99
C THR A 370 14.25 21.81 9.72
N LEU A 371 15.43 21.28 10.06
CA LEU A 371 15.72 19.85 9.91
C LEU A 371 14.78 18.99 10.74
N PHE A 372 14.47 19.41 11.97
CA PHE A 372 13.51 18.72 12.81
C PHE A 372 12.10 18.68 12.18
N ALA A 373 11.61 19.80 11.64
CA ALA A 373 10.32 19.84 10.96
C ALA A 373 10.30 18.94 9.72
N VAL A 374 11.36 18.95 8.92
CA VAL A 374 11.50 18.04 7.77
C VAL A 374 11.49 16.59 8.23
N ALA A 375 12.21 16.24 9.31
CA ALA A 375 12.22 14.89 9.87
C ALA A 375 10.82 14.44 10.31
N ILE A 376 10.02 15.30 10.95
CA ILE A 376 8.64 14.96 11.29
C ILE A 376 7.80 14.71 10.04
N VAL A 377 7.78 15.65 9.10
CA VAL A 377 6.93 15.57 7.90
C VAL A 377 7.27 14.33 7.08
N THR A 378 8.56 14.09 6.85
CA THR A 378 9.02 12.90 6.13
C THR A 378 8.80 11.61 6.91
N GLY A 379 8.86 11.65 8.25
CA GLY A 379 8.53 10.50 9.10
C GLY A 379 7.05 10.11 9.00
N LEU A 380 6.15 11.09 9.05
CA LEU A 380 4.71 10.88 8.85
C LEU A 380 4.41 10.38 7.43
N ALA A 381 5.04 10.96 6.41
CA ALA A 381 4.88 10.50 5.03
C ALA A 381 5.35 9.05 4.87
N ASN A 382 6.47 8.66 5.50
CA ASN A 382 6.91 7.26 5.53
C ASN A 382 5.90 6.33 6.21
N THR A 383 5.22 6.78 7.28
CA THR A 383 4.14 6.02 7.90
C THR A 383 2.97 5.81 6.94
N GLY A 384 2.54 6.85 6.22
CA GLY A 384 1.46 6.76 5.22
C GLY A 384 1.80 5.88 4.02
N PHE A 385 3.09 5.71 3.72
CA PHE A 385 3.53 4.68 2.79
C PHE A 385 3.43 3.29 3.41
N VAL A 386 3.98 3.08 4.61
CA VAL A 386 4.18 1.74 5.22
C VAL A 386 2.89 1.07 5.66
N PHE A 387 1.94 1.83 6.16
CA PHE A 387 0.63 1.31 6.51
C PHE A 387 -0.33 1.60 5.34
N PRO A 388 -1.22 0.66 4.97
CA PRO A 388 -2.20 0.82 3.89
C PRO A 388 -3.32 1.81 4.28
N PHE A 389 -2.95 3.03 4.65
CA PHE A 389 -3.85 4.13 5.01
C PHE A 389 -4.72 4.60 3.85
N VAL A 390 -4.38 4.25 2.61
CA VAL A 390 -4.94 4.84 1.39
C VAL A 390 -6.01 3.93 0.76
N ASP A 391 -5.91 2.61 0.91
CA ASP A 391 -6.90 1.68 0.35
C ASP A 391 -8.17 1.59 1.21
N GLY A 392 -8.07 1.93 2.51
CA GLY A 392 -9.20 1.96 3.46
C GLY A 392 -10.01 3.26 3.47
N ILE A 393 -9.77 4.21 2.56
CA ILE A 393 -10.58 5.45 2.42
C ILE A 393 -11.53 5.30 1.23
N ARG A 394 -12.42 4.30 1.25
CA ARG A 394 -13.55 4.24 0.32
C ARG A 394 -14.88 4.12 1.09
N GLU A 395 -15.72 5.12 0.80
CA GLU A 395 -17.15 5.36 1.04
C GLU A 395 -17.73 5.55 2.46
N ASP A 396 -17.27 4.90 3.52
CA ASP A 396 -17.86 5.05 4.87
C ASP A 396 -17.07 5.99 5.81
N GLY A 397 -16.08 6.68 5.25
CA GLY A 397 -15.56 7.93 5.79
C GLY A 397 -14.43 7.74 6.79
N LEU A 398 -14.51 6.78 7.70
CA LEU A 398 -13.34 6.31 8.43
C LEU A 398 -13.67 4.94 9.09
N SER A 399 -12.74 3.97 9.02
CA SER A 399 -12.82 2.69 9.73
C SER A 399 -11.59 2.43 10.64
N THR A 400 -11.76 1.63 11.69
CA THR A 400 -10.85 1.42 12.84
C THR A 400 -9.66 0.54 12.50
N SER A 401 -9.76 -0.18 11.38
CA SER A 401 -8.77 -1.09 10.83
C SER A 401 -7.51 -0.37 10.33
N VAL A 402 -7.60 0.93 10.03
CA VAL A 402 -6.49 1.72 9.50
C VAL A 402 -5.36 1.92 10.55
N PHE A 403 -5.71 1.95 11.84
CA PHE A 403 -4.75 2.11 12.93
C PHE A 403 -4.46 0.84 13.70
N GLU A 404 -5.23 -0.23 13.48
CA GLU A 404 -5.04 -1.49 14.17
C GLU A 404 -3.60 -1.98 14.11
N PRO A 405 -2.92 -1.97 12.94
CA PRO A 405 -1.52 -2.34 12.87
C PRO A 405 -0.59 -1.44 13.72
N LEU A 406 -0.99 -0.24 14.15
CA LEU A 406 -0.16 0.58 15.05
C LEU A 406 -0.01 -0.03 16.45
N TRP A 407 -1.01 -0.77 16.95
CA TRP A 407 -0.98 -1.34 18.30
C TRP A 407 -1.00 -2.86 18.34
N THR A 408 -1.35 -3.53 17.24
CA THR A 408 -1.28 -5.00 17.13
C THR A 408 0.06 -5.47 16.54
N SER A 409 0.61 -4.77 15.55
CA SER A 409 1.89 -5.17 14.93
C SER A 409 3.10 -4.77 15.77
N ASN A 410 4.14 -5.59 15.74
CA ASN A 410 5.45 -5.26 16.32
C ASN A 410 6.01 -3.96 15.73
N TYR A 411 5.82 -3.75 14.42
CA TYR A 411 6.25 -2.55 13.71
C TYR A 411 5.59 -1.28 14.28
N GLY A 412 4.28 -1.33 14.46
CA GLY A 412 3.47 -0.26 15.04
C GLY A 412 3.84 0.06 16.48
N ILE A 413 4.01 -0.97 17.32
CA ILE A 413 4.40 -0.78 18.72
C ILE A 413 5.76 -0.08 18.82
N ILE A 414 6.75 -0.46 18.01
CA ILE A 414 8.06 0.20 17.99
C ILE A 414 7.91 1.67 17.56
N LEU A 415 7.05 1.97 16.58
CA LEU A 415 6.75 3.34 16.15
C LEU A 415 6.17 4.17 17.30
N LEU A 416 5.18 3.64 18.02
CA LEU A 416 4.56 4.32 19.16
C LEU A 416 5.58 4.59 20.27
N VAL A 417 6.40 3.60 20.63
CA VAL A 417 7.48 3.78 21.61
C VAL A 417 8.48 4.84 21.15
N LYS A 418 8.88 4.82 19.88
CA LYS A 418 9.80 5.81 19.30
C LYS A 418 9.21 7.23 19.39
N VAL A 419 7.93 7.41 19.07
CA VAL A 419 7.22 8.69 19.19
C VAL A 419 7.14 9.13 20.65
N MET A 420 6.78 8.25 21.58
CA MET A 420 6.71 8.55 23.01
C MET A 420 8.08 9.02 23.56
N VAL A 421 9.17 8.32 23.20
CA VAL A 421 10.53 8.71 23.61
C VAL A 421 10.94 10.06 22.99
N LEU A 422 10.50 10.36 21.76
CA LEU A 422 10.83 11.61 21.05
C LEU A 422 10.15 12.86 21.66
N ILE A 423 9.02 12.70 22.36
CA ILE A 423 8.31 13.83 23.00
C ILE A 423 9.19 14.53 24.05
N VAL A 424 10.00 13.77 24.79
CA VAL A 424 10.86 14.31 25.86
C VAL A 424 11.98 15.24 25.33
N PRO A 425 12.86 14.83 24.39
CA PRO A 425 13.87 15.72 23.84
C PRO A 425 13.24 16.88 23.06
N LEU A 426 12.05 16.71 22.49
CA LEU A 426 11.30 17.82 21.88
C LEU A 426 10.90 18.88 22.92
N GLY A 427 10.34 18.45 24.06
CA GLY A 427 10.02 19.36 25.16
C GLY A 427 11.24 20.12 25.68
N LEU A 428 12.38 19.43 25.83
CA LEU A 428 13.64 20.04 26.25
C LEU A 428 14.20 21.01 25.19
N ALA A 429 14.13 20.66 23.89
CA ALA A 429 14.55 21.54 22.80
C ALA A 429 13.72 22.83 22.75
N ILE A 430 12.39 22.74 22.90
CA ILE A 430 11.48 23.89 22.98
C ILE A 430 11.84 24.75 24.20
N TYR A 431 12.05 24.12 25.36
CA TYR A 431 12.46 24.82 26.58
C TYR A 431 13.79 25.57 26.39
N HIS A 432 14.83 24.90 25.90
CA HIS A 432 16.14 25.49 25.64
C HIS A 432 16.04 26.66 24.65
N ARG A 433 15.29 26.51 23.57
CA ARG A 433 15.08 27.56 22.57
C ARG A 433 14.34 28.76 23.16
N GLY A 434 13.28 28.54 23.93
CA GLY A 434 12.53 29.60 24.61
C GLY A 434 13.40 30.38 25.60
N ARG A 435 14.28 29.69 26.33
CA ARG A 435 15.27 30.33 27.22
C ARG A 435 16.27 31.18 26.44
N ILE A 436 16.85 30.64 25.36
CA ILE A 436 17.79 31.37 24.50
C ILE A 436 17.14 32.61 23.89
N ALA A 437 15.88 32.50 23.43
CA ALA A 437 15.13 33.62 22.85
C ALA A 437 14.83 34.74 23.87
N ARG A 438 14.44 34.37 25.10
CA ARG A 438 14.16 35.34 26.17
C ARG A 438 15.40 36.06 26.68
N LEU A 439 16.56 35.41 26.64
CA LEU A 439 17.81 35.94 27.21
C LEU A 439 18.63 36.78 26.20
N GLY A 440 18.22 36.85 24.93
CA GLY A 440 18.80 37.76 23.93
C GLY A 440 20.32 37.62 23.77
N THR A 441 21.02 38.73 23.51
CA THR A 441 22.51 38.77 23.44
C THR A 441 23.18 38.54 24.79
N ALA A 442 22.46 38.73 25.90
CA ALA A 442 22.92 38.39 27.25
C ALA A 442 22.99 36.86 27.48
N ALA A 443 22.40 36.04 26.59
CA ALA A 443 22.64 34.59 26.57
C ALA A 443 24.14 34.22 26.42
N ALA A 444 24.97 35.16 25.95
CA ALA A 444 26.41 34.99 25.89
C ALA A 444 27.08 34.74 27.25
N SER A 445 26.56 35.31 28.34
CA SER A 445 27.07 35.05 29.70
C SER A 445 26.57 33.72 30.28
N LEU A 446 25.43 33.22 29.82
CA LEU A 446 24.98 31.85 30.10
C LEU A 446 25.79 30.81 29.34
N VAL A 447 26.33 31.18 28.18
CA VAL A 447 27.19 30.31 27.37
C VAL A 447 28.64 30.23 27.91
N SER A 448 29.18 31.31 28.47
CA SER A 448 30.51 31.31 29.09
C SER A 448 30.57 30.56 30.44
N GLY A 449 29.39 30.32 31.05
CA GLY A 449 29.23 29.52 32.27
C GLY A 449 28.05 28.56 32.18
N TRP A 450 28.04 27.64 31.19
CA TRP A 450 26.97 26.63 31.07
C TRP A 450 26.74 25.98 32.45
N PRO A 451 25.58 26.19 33.08
CA PRO A 451 25.26 25.52 34.32
C PRO A 451 25.42 24.02 34.09
N GLY A 452 25.99 23.27 35.03
CA GLY A 452 26.14 21.81 34.88
C GLY A 452 24.83 21.13 34.45
N ARG A 453 23.70 21.67 34.90
CA ARG A 453 22.35 21.25 34.53
C ARG A 453 22.03 21.36 33.03
N PHE A 454 22.51 22.39 32.32
CA PHE A 454 22.26 22.53 30.87
C PHE A 454 23.08 21.53 30.04
N ARG A 455 24.29 21.18 30.49
CA ARG A 455 25.08 20.09 29.88
C ARG A 455 24.44 18.74 30.13
N GLN A 456 23.91 18.54 31.33
CA GLN A 456 23.19 17.32 31.71
C GLN A 456 21.92 17.14 30.90
N THR A 457 21.12 18.21 30.69
CA THR A 457 19.90 18.12 29.87
C THR A 457 20.23 17.86 28.39
N LEU A 458 21.24 18.53 27.84
CA LEU A 458 21.66 18.29 26.45
C LEU A 458 22.26 16.89 26.24
N GLY A 459 22.98 16.37 27.25
CA GLY A 459 23.44 14.98 27.26
C GLY A 459 22.29 13.97 27.33
N ALA A 460 21.26 14.26 28.14
CA ALA A 460 20.05 13.45 28.22
C ALA A 460 19.25 13.49 26.89
N GLU A 461 19.14 14.65 26.25
CA GLU A 461 18.54 14.78 24.91
C GLU A 461 19.25 13.87 23.90
N LEU A 462 20.59 13.90 23.85
CA LEU A 462 21.38 13.05 22.95
C LEU A 462 21.18 11.55 23.23
N GLY A 463 21.10 11.17 24.51
CA GLY A 463 20.81 9.79 24.90
C GLY A 463 19.43 9.32 24.40
N LEU A 464 18.40 10.15 24.58
CA LEU A 464 17.05 9.85 24.11
C LEU A 464 16.97 9.82 22.58
N VAL A 465 17.64 10.73 21.88
CA VAL A 465 17.73 10.71 20.42
C VAL A 465 18.42 9.44 19.92
N ALA A 466 19.47 8.96 20.61
CA ALA A 466 20.10 7.70 20.27
C ALA A 466 19.14 6.50 20.41
N VAL A 467 18.26 6.50 21.42
CA VAL A 467 17.20 5.48 21.59
C VAL A 467 16.14 5.59 20.48
N VAL A 468 15.75 6.80 20.08
CA VAL A 468 14.84 7.02 18.93
C VAL A 468 15.44 6.47 17.63
N ILE A 469 16.74 6.66 17.41
CA ILE A 469 17.46 6.10 16.23
C ILE A 469 17.55 4.57 16.33
N LEU A 470 17.70 4.00 17.53
CA LEU A 470 17.67 2.56 17.73
C LEU A 470 16.31 1.97 17.32
N GLY A 471 15.20 2.58 17.77
CA GLY A 471 13.86 2.19 17.34
C GLY A 471 13.68 2.31 15.82
N GLY A 472 14.17 3.39 15.20
CA GLY A 472 14.17 3.54 13.74
C GLY A 472 14.99 2.47 13.00
N SER A 473 16.09 2.02 13.59
CA SER A 473 16.95 0.96 13.03
C SER A 473 16.29 -0.42 13.14
N ALA A 474 15.55 -0.67 14.24
CA ALA A 474 14.75 -1.88 14.41
C ALA A 474 13.57 -1.91 13.42
N MET A 475 12.80 -0.81 13.32
CA MET A 475 11.69 -0.72 12.36
C MET A 475 12.15 -0.91 10.92
N ALA A 476 13.27 -0.31 10.52
CA ALA A 476 13.79 -0.45 9.16
C ALA A 476 14.24 -1.87 8.80
N LEU A 477 14.32 -2.77 9.79
CA LEU A 477 14.64 -4.17 9.59
C LEU A 477 13.48 -5.12 9.94
N SER A 478 12.35 -4.61 10.44
CA SER A 478 11.17 -5.40 10.82
C SER A 478 10.25 -5.51 9.60
N ALA A 479 9.57 -6.63 9.37
CA ALA A 479 8.60 -6.68 8.28
C ALA A 479 7.48 -5.65 8.52
N PRO A 480 7.02 -4.93 7.48
CA PRO A 480 5.86 -4.06 7.60
C PRO A 480 4.60 -4.94 7.73
N PRO A 481 3.52 -4.42 8.32
CA PRO A 481 2.24 -5.13 8.33
C PRO A 481 1.75 -5.34 6.89
N VAL A 482 1.30 -6.55 6.57
CA VAL A 482 0.78 -6.92 5.25
C VAL A 482 -0.73 -7.14 5.38
N THR A 483 -1.53 -6.47 4.56
CA THR A 483 -2.92 -6.89 4.30
C THR A 483 -2.86 -8.05 3.32
N VAL A 484 -3.10 -9.27 3.80
CA VAL A 484 -3.25 -10.44 2.95
C VAL A 484 -4.42 -10.20 2.01
N GLU A 485 -4.19 -10.29 0.70
CA GLU A 485 -5.29 -10.41 -0.25
C GLU A 485 -5.96 -11.77 -0.01
N THR A 486 -7.20 -11.76 0.46
CA THR A 486 -8.05 -12.95 0.50
C THR A 486 -8.30 -13.41 -0.93
N VAL A 487 -7.51 -14.39 -1.38
CA VAL A 487 -7.81 -15.22 -2.53
C VAL A 487 -9.03 -16.07 -2.15
N LEU A 488 -10.07 -16.08 -3.00
CA LEU A 488 -11.23 -16.92 -2.79
C LEU A 488 -10.87 -18.39 -3.09
N ASP A 489 -11.44 -19.33 -2.35
CA ASP A 489 -11.22 -20.76 -2.60
C ASP A 489 -12.07 -21.32 -3.74
N GLU A 490 -13.21 -20.68 -3.95
CA GLU A 490 -14.19 -20.96 -4.98
C GLU A 490 -14.85 -19.65 -5.40
N THR A 491 -15.33 -19.60 -6.65
CA THR A 491 -16.11 -18.46 -7.13
C THR A 491 -17.59 -18.86 -7.13
N THR A 492 -18.40 -18.16 -6.34
CA THR A 492 -19.86 -18.27 -6.37
C THR A 492 -20.48 -17.04 -7.05
N LEU A 493 -20.92 -17.23 -8.30
CA LEU A 493 -21.63 -16.26 -9.12
C LEU A 493 -23.13 -16.38 -8.89
N VAL A 494 -23.85 -15.26 -8.90
CA VAL A 494 -25.30 -15.26 -8.66
C VAL A 494 -26.00 -14.51 -9.78
N ALA A 495 -27.07 -15.10 -10.31
CA ALA A 495 -27.90 -14.50 -11.35
C ALA A 495 -29.38 -14.69 -11.01
N SER A 496 -30.22 -13.73 -11.40
CA SER A 496 -31.67 -13.81 -11.19
C SER A 496 -32.37 -14.38 -12.43
N THR A 497 -33.39 -15.22 -12.21
CA THR A 497 -34.32 -15.66 -13.25
C THR A 497 -35.75 -15.68 -12.70
N SER A 498 -36.76 -15.83 -13.56
CA SER A 498 -38.15 -15.66 -13.14
C SER A 498 -39.09 -16.76 -13.65
N PHE A 499 -40.13 -17.05 -12.87
CA PHE A 499 -41.22 -17.93 -13.27
C PHE A 499 -42.55 -17.17 -13.20
N GLU A 500 -43.45 -17.39 -14.16
CA GLU A 500 -44.80 -16.86 -14.04
C GLU A 500 -45.52 -17.46 -12.82
N PRO A 501 -46.25 -16.65 -12.03
CA PRO A 501 -46.71 -15.29 -12.33
C PRO A 501 -45.91 -14.15 -11.68
N GLN A 502 -44.73 -14.39 -11.10
CA GLN A 502 -43.96 -13.35 -10.38
C GLN A 502 -42.56 -13.16 -11.01
N PRO A 503 -42.37 -12.08 -11.79
CA PRO A 503 -41.03 -11.69 -12.24
C PRO A 503 -40.12 -11.48 -11.02
N ASP A 504 -38.88 -11.97 -11.12
CA ASP A 504 -37.82 -11.85 -10.11
C ASP A 504 -38.04 -12.61 -8.80
N THR A 505 -38.37 -13.90 -8.85
CA THR A 505 -38.57 -14.73 -7.64
C THR A 505 -37.44 -15.71 -7.30
N MET A 506 -36.50 -15.97 -8.22
CA MET A 506 -35.47 -16.99 -8.01
C MET A 506 -34.07 -16.49 -8.34
N LEU A 507 -33.14 -16.76 -7.43
CA LEU A 507 -31.70 -16.63 -7.62
C LEU A 507 -31.09 -17.99 -7.89
N VAL A 508 -30.16 -18.00 -8.84
CA VAL A 508 -29.36 -19.15 -9.22
C VAL A 508 -27.92 -18.83 -8.80
N HIS A 509 -27.42 -19.61 -7.85
CA HIS A 509 -26.07 -19.49 -7.32
C HIS A 509 -25.22 -20.57 -7.98
N LEU A 510 -24.25 -20.19 -8.81
CA LEU A 510 -23.33 -21.06 -9.50
C LEU A 510 -21.95 -20.98 -8.84
N THR A 511 -21.52 -22.07 -8.23
CA THR A 511 -20.20 -22.19 -7.62
C THR A 511 -19.26 -23.01 -8.51
N ILE A 512 -18.06 -22.50 -8.75
CA ILE A 512 -16.99 -23.15 -9.50
C ILE A 512 -15.77 -23.32 -8.59
N GLU A 513 -15.33 -24.55 -8.39
CA GLU A 513 -14.21 -24.90 -7.51
C GLU A 513 -13.15 -25.72 -8.29
N PRO A 514 -11.89 -25.27 -8.40
CA PRO A 514 -11.33 -24.03 -7.88
C PRO A 514 -11.42 -22.84 -8.87
N ALA A 515 -12.22 -22.95 -9.94
CA ALA A 515 -12.31 -21.98 -11.04
C ALA A 515 -10.97 -21.81 -11.80
N GLN A 516 -10.44 -22.93 -12.29
CA GLN A 516 -9.20 -22.97 -13.07
C GLN A 516 -9.36 -23.78 -14.37
N THR A 517 -8.34 -23.76 -15.23
CA THR A 517 -8.26 -24.68 -16.38
C THR A 517 -8.05 -26.12 -15.90
N GLY A 518 -8.83 -27.06 -16.45
CA GLY A 518 -8.77 -28.48 -16.08
C GLY A 518 -9.97 -28.91 -15.26
N ASP A 519 -9.76 -29.75 -14.25
CA ASP A 519 -10.84 -30.34 -13.47
C ASP A 519 -11.46 -29.32 -12.50
N ASN A 520 -12.78 -29.16 -12.58
CA ASN A 520 -13.56 -28.32 -11.69
C ASN A 520 -14.76 -29.10 -11.11
N GLY A 521 -15.08 -28.79 -9.86
CA GLY A 521 -16.38 -29.04 -9.26
C GLY A 521 -17.34 -27.90 -9.61
N ILE A 522 -18.59 -28.24 -9.92
CA ILE A 522 -19.64 -27.24 -10.14
C ILE A 522 -20.80 -27.57 -9.24
N SER A 523 -21.30 -26.56 -8.52
CA SER A 523 -22.55 -26.67 -7.79
C SER A 523 -23.51 -25.52 -8.15
N VAL A 524 -24.81 -25.82 -8.11
CA VAL A 524 -25.88 -24.86 -8.31
C VAL A 524 -26.85 -24.96 -7.16
N ARG A 525 -27.13 -23.84 -6.51
CA ARG A 525 -28.17 -23.71 -5.49
C ARG A 525 -29.23 -22.72 -5.95
N LEU A 526 -30.49 -23.01 -5.62
CA LEU A 526 -31.63 -22.14 -5.93
C LEU A 526 -32.17 -21.52 -4.63
N SER A 527 -32.34 -20.21 -4.63
CA SER A 527 -32.91 -19.48 -3.49
C SER A 527 -33.88 -18.39 -3.94
N ASP A 528 -34.64 -17.81 -3.02
CA ASP A 528 -35.34 -16.55 -3.26
C ASP A 528 -34.42 -15.35 -3.01
N TRP A 529 -34.92 -14.13 -3.25
CA TRP A 529 -34.15 -12.91 -2.97
C TRP A 529 -33.86 -12.68 -1.48
N ASP A 530 -34.52 -13.45 -0.60
CA ASP A 530 -34.27 -13.44 0.83
C ASP A 530 -33.24 -14.52 1.28
N GLY A 531 -32.64 -15.22 0.30
CA GLY A 531 -31.63 -16.26 0.49
C GLY A 531 -32.19 -17.59 0.98
N ALA A 532 -33.50 -17.70 1.15
CA ALA A 532 -34.13 -18.94 1.57
C ALA A 532 -34.14 -19.93 0.41
N THR A 533 -33.71 -21.16 0.66
CA THR A 533 -33.78 -22.25 -0.33
C THR A 533 -35.24 -22.46 -0.74
N ILE A 534 -35.50 -22.49 -2.05
CA ILE A 534 -36.85 -22.75 -2.56
C ILE A 534 -37.09 -24.27 -2.58
N PRO A 535 -38.02 -24.81 -1.78
CA PRO A 535 -38.33 -26.24 -1.80
C PRO A 535 -39.16 -26.55 -3.06
N LEU A 536 -38.55 -27.25 -4.01
CA LEU A 536 -39.18 -27.63 -5.27
C LEU A 536 -39.50 -29.13 -5.27
N ASP A 537 -40.79 -29.48 -5.32
CA ASP A 537 -41.29 -30.85 -5.45
C ASP A 537 -42.26 -30.97 -6.65
N PRO A 538 -41.93 -31.77 -7.69
CA PRO A 538 -40.71 -32.56 -7.83
C PRO A 538 -39.45 -31.70 -8.04
N ALA A 539 -38.30 -32.26 -7.71
CA ALA A 539 -37.01 -31.59 -7.87
C ALA A 539 -36.76 -31.15 -9.33
N PRO A 540 -36.21 -29.94 -9.58
CA PRO A 540 -35.82 -29.50 -10.92
C PRO A 540 -34.77 -30.40 -11.55
N SER A 541 -34.75 -30.43 -12.89
CA SER A 541 -33.54 -30.83 -13.63
C SER A 541 -32.77 -29.59 -14.08
N ILE A 542 -31.49 -29.55 -13.71
CA ILE A 542 -30.58 -28.46 -14.05
C ILE A 542 -29.51 -29.00 -15.00
N ALA A 543 -29.35 -28.34 -16.14
CA ALA A 543 -28.31 -28.63 -17.11
C ALA A 543 -27.52 -27.36 -17.42
N LEU A 544 -26.20 -27.49 -17.49
CA LEU A 544 -25.30 -26.40 -17.82
C LEU A 544 -24.81 -26.51 -19.26
N THR A 545 -24.63 -25.36 -19.90
CA THR A 545 -23.89 -25.21 -21.15
C THR A 545 -22.73 -24.26 -20.93
N PHE A 546 -21.52 -24.70 -21.28
CA PHE A 546 -20.30 -23.89 -21.20
C PHE A 546 -19.87 -23.53 -22.62
N THR A 547 -19.75 -22.24 -22.91
CA THR A 547 -19.29 -21.72 -24.19
C THR A 547 -18.03 -20.92 -23.99
N SER A 548 -16.91 -21.37 -24.56
CA SER A 548 -15.66 -20.61 -24.56
C SER A 548 -15.79 -19.45 -25.55
N LEU A 549 -15.73 -18.23 -25.04
CA LEU A 549 -15.86 -17.01 -25.84
C LEU A 549 -14.61 -16.72 -26.67
N ASP A 550 -13.46 -17.20 -26.23
CA ASP A 550 -12.17 -17.00 -26.89
C ASP A 550 -11.84 -18.03 -27.96
N HIS A 551 -12.43 -19.23 -27.86
CA HIS A 551 -12.05 -20.39 -28.68
C HIS A 551 -13.23 -21.06 -29.40
N GLY A 552 -14.48 -20.71 -29.10
CA GLY A 552 -15.67 -21.23 -29.78
C GLY A 552 -16.06 -22.67 -29.45
N THR A 553 -15.43 -23.29 -28.46
CA THR A 553 -15.80 -24.62 -28.00
C THR A 553 -17.03 -24.55 -27.11
N VAL A 554 -18.00 -25.44 -27.35
CA VAL A 554 -19.23 -25.56 -26.56
C VAL A 554 -19.29 -26.93 -25.90
N ASN A 555 -19.52 -26.96 -24.59
CA ASN A 555 -19.80 -28.15 -23.80
C ASN A 555 -21.23 -28.06 -23.22
N SER A 556 -22.20 -28.62 -23.94
CA SER A 556 -23.63 -28.56 -23.57
C SER A 556 -24.11 -29.82 -22.86
N GLY A 557 -25.11 -29.66 -22.01
CA GLY A 557 -25.84 -30.78 -21.41
C GLY A 557 -25.17 -31.40 -20.20
N VAL A 558 -24.33 -30.63 -19.49
CA VAL A 558 -23.74 -31.05 -18.22
C VAL A 558 -24.85 -31.08 -17.17
N GLY A 559 -25.43 -32.26 -16.96
CA GLY A 559 -26.50 -32.45 -15.97
C GLY A 559 -25.96 -32.48 -14.55
N LEU A 560 -26.65 -31.78 -13.65
CA LEU A 560 -26.31 -31.77 -12.23
C LEU A 560 -27.16 -32.80 -11.45
N GLN A 561 -26.57 -33.40 -10.42
CA GLN A 561 -27.26 -34.34 -9.54
C GLN A 561 -27.55 -33.65 -8.20
N PRO A 562 -28.71 -33.91 -7.55
CA PRO A 562 -28.98 -33.41 -6.20
C PRO A 562 -27.85 -33.80 -5.24
N ASP A 563 -27.38 -32.84 -4.44
CA ASP A 563 -26.42 -33.11 -3.37
C ASP A 563 -27.14 -33.78 -2.20
N ALA A 564 -26.63 -34.93 -1.78
CA ALA A 564 -27.17 -35.68 -0.66
C ALA A 564 -26.87 -35.03 0.71
N LEU A 565 -25.86 -34.15 0.77
CA LEU A 565 -25.40 -33.51 2.01
C LEU A 565 -25.99 -32.11 2.20
N VAL A 566 -26.30 -31.41 1.11
CA VAL A 566 -26.80 -30.02 1.12
C VAL A 566 -28.14 -29.96 0.38
N PRO A 567 -29.28 -29.97 1.10
CA PRO A 567 -30.60 -29.91 0.49
C PRO A 567 -30.77 -28.67 -0.41
N GLY A 568 -31.30 -28.86 -1.62
CA GLY A 568 -31.53 -27.77 -2.58
C GLY A 568 -30.32 -27.37 -3.42
N THR A 569 -29.18 -28.03 -3.22
CA THR A 569 -27.97 -27.89 -4.05
C THR A 569 -27.87 -29.05 -5.03
N TYR A 570 -27.39 -28.76 -6.24
CA TYR A 570 -27.19 -29.71 -7.33
C TYR A 570 -25.74 -29.62 -7.78
N ARG A 571 -25.02 -30.73 -7.88
CA ARG A 571 -23.58 -30.72 -8.18
C ARG A 571 -23.16 -31.72 -9.24
N THR A 572 -21.99 -31.45 -9.82
CA THR A 572 -21.19 -32.39 -10.59
C THR A 572 -19.72 -32.19 -10.25
N THR A 573 -18.93 -33.25 -10.33
CA THR A 573 -17.49 -33.22 -10.00
C THR A 573 -16.67 -33.75 -11.15
N GLY A 574 -15.47 -33.20 -11.36
CA GLY A 574 -14.56 -33.63 -12.42
C GLY A 574 -15.01 -33.15 -13.80
N LEU A 575 -15.67 -31.99 -13.87
CA LEU A 575 -15.91 -31.31 -15.14
C LEU A 575 -14.58 -30.74 -15.62
N ASN A 576 -14.07 -31.28 -16.73
CA ASN A 576 -12.82 -30.81 -17.31
C ASN A 576 -13.09 -29.63 -18.27
N LEU A 577 -12.67 -28.43 -17.89
CA LEU A 577 -12.68 -27.22 -18.70
C LEU A 577 -11.26 -26.97 -19.21
N SER A 578 -10.89 -27.60 -20.32
CA SER A 578 -9.50 -27.68 -20.79
C SER A 578 -8.93 -26.41 -21.42
N LEU A 579 -9.73 -25.35 -21.56
CA LEU A 579 -9.33 -24.10 -22.21
C LEU A 579 -9.33 -22.96 -21.21
N ASP A 580 -8.29 -22.13 -21.30
CA ASP A 580 -8.19 -20.86 -20.61
C ASP A 580 -9.00 -19.76 -21.33
N GLY A 581 -9.22 -18.65 -20.64
CA GLY A 581 -9.95 -17.49 -21.14
C GLY A 581 -11.41 -17.44 -20.68
N TRP A 582 -12.20 -16.65 -21.40
CA TRP A 582 -13.57 -16.32 -21.07
C TRP A 582 -14.54 -17.46 -21.38
N TRP A 583 -15.45 -17.68 -20.46
CA TRP A 583 -16.53 -18.65 -20.54
C TRP A 583 -17.88 -17.98 -20.24
N GLN A 584 -18.83 -18.19 -21.14
CA GLN A 584 -20.25 -18.02 -20.83
C GLN A 584 -20.81 -19.35 -20.33
N ILE A 585 -21.56 -19.30 -19.24
CA ILE A 585 -22.16 -20.46 -18.59
C ILE A 585 -23.66 -20.24 -18.50
N ASP A 586 -24.43 -21.07 -19.19
CA ASP A 586 -25.89 -20.99 -19.19
C ASP A 586 -26.47 -22.14 -18.37
N ALA A 587 -27.16 -21.79 -17.28
CA ALA A 587 -27.86 -22.72 -16.42
C ALA A 587 -29.33 -22.82 -16.83
N ARG A 588 -29.72 -23.96 -17.41
CA ARG A 588 -31.10 -24.24 -17.80
C ARG A 588 -31.82 -25.01 -16.69
N ILE A 589 -32.79 -24.36 -16.06
CA ILE A 589 -33.62 -24.92 -14.98
C ILE A 589 -34.97 -25.38 -15.56
N ASN A 590 -35.27 -26.67 -15.46
CA ASN A 590 -36.56 -27.22 -15.89
C ASN A 590 -37.38 -27.64 -14.68
N LEU A 591 -38.53 -26.98 -14.50
CA LEU A 591 -39.54 -27.33 -13.50
C LEU A 591 -40.71 -28.08 -14.14
N ALA A 592 -41.29 -29.01 -13.39
CA ALA A 592 -42.46 -29.75 -13.85
C ALA A 592 -43.64 -28.81 -14.12
N GLY A 593 -44.16 -28.83 -15.34
CA GLY A 593 -45.33 -28.05 -15.74
C GLY A 593 -45.07 -26.57 -16.02
N GLN A 594 -43.80 -26.13 -16.06
CA GLN A 594 -43.43 -24.75 -16.39
C GLN A 594 -42.46 -24.69 -17.58
N PRO A 595 -42.40 -23.56 -18.31
CA PRO A 595 -41.34 -23.31 -19.27
C PRO A 595 -39.95 -23.38 -18.61
N ALA A 596 -38.97 -23.86 -19.37
CA ALA A 596 -37.58 -23.85 -18.90
C ALA A 596 -37.11 -22.40 -18.73
N GLN A 597 -36.39 -22.15 -17.65
CA GLN A 597 -35.76 -20.86 -17.38
C GLN A 597 -34.26 -20.97 -17.54
N GLU A 598 -33.63 -19.84 -17.82
CA GLU A 598 -32.20 -19.74 -18.07
C GLU A 598 -31.60 -18.64 -17.21
N ALA A 599 -30.39 -18.88 -16.72
CA ALA A 599 -29.56 -17.93 -16.02
C ALA A 599 -28.15 -17.99 -16.61
N THR A 600 -27.63 -16.85 -17.05
CA THR A 600 -26.33 -16.73 -17.72
C THR A 600 -25.30 -16.15 -16.76
N PHE A 601 -24.11 -16.72 -16.78
CA PHE A 601 -22.96 -16.30 -15.99
C PHE A 601 -21.73 -16.13 -16.87
N TYR A 602 -20.80 -15.30 -16.44
CA TYR A 602 -19.52 -15.11 -17.11
C TYR A 602 -18.37 -15.39 -16.13
N ALA A 603 -17.44 -16.21 -16.56
CA ALA A 603 -16.25 -16.57 -15.79
C ALA A 603 -15.00 -16.45 -16.67
N LEU A 604 -13.87 -16.13 -16.06
CA LEU A 604 -12.55 -16.15 -16.68
C LEU A 604 -11.78 -17.29 -16.03
N LEU A 605 -11.17 -18.17 -16.81
CA LEU A 605 -10.38 -19.30 -16.30
C LEU A 605 -8.92 -19.19 -16.77
N PRO A 606 -7.91 -19.28 -15.88
CA PRO A 606 -8.00 -19.22 -14.42
C PRO A 606 -8.67 -17.93 -13.92
N ASP A 607 -9.50 -18.04 -12.88
CA ASP A 607 -10.19 -16.89 -12.30
C ASP A 607 -9.19 -16.06 -11.47
N PRO A 608 -9.04 -14.75 -11.74
CA PRO A 608 -8.07 -13.92 -11.02
C PRO A 608 -8.34 -13.81 -9.52
N ASN A 609 -9.58 -14.00 -9.07
CA ASN A 609 -9.96 -13.91 -7.66
C ASN A 609 -9.71 -15.20 -6.88
N THR A 610 -9.64 -16.36 -7.54
CA THR A 610 -9.32 -17.65 -6.90
C THR A 610 -7.92 -18.17 -7.20
N GLN A 611 -7.38 -17.83 -8.37
CA GLN A 611 -6.08 -18.31 -8.85
C GLN A 611 -5.00 -17.22 -8.84
N GLY A 612 -5.37 -15.99 -8.50
CA GLY A 612 -4.50 -14.83 -8.47
C GLY A 612 -4.47 -14.05 -9.79
N PHE A 613 -4.24 -12.74 -9.70
CA PHE A 613 -4.34 -11.80 -10.83
C PHE A 613 -3.30 -12.03 -11.95
N ASP A 614 -2.19 -12.70 -11.61
CA ASP A 614 -1.17 -13.10 -12.58
C ASP A 614 -1.50 -14.40 -13.33
N ALA A 615 -2.50 -15.17 -12.86
CA ALA A 615 -2.89 -16.45 -13.47
C ALA A 615 -3.83 -16.27 -14.68
N ALA A 616 -4.59 -15.18 -14.71
CA ALA A 616 -5.51 -14.89 -15.79
C ALA A 616 -4.75 -14.59 -17.11
N PRO A 617 -5.20 -15.12 -18.26
CA PRO A 617 -4.46 -14.96 -19.52
C PRO A 617 -4.36 -13.49 -19.97
N LYS A 618 -3.14 -13.06 -20.37
CA LYS A 618 -2.85 -11.73 -20.95
C LYS A 618 -2.15 -11.88 -22.32
N PRO A 619 -2.84 -12.35 -23.37
CA PRO A 619 -2.24 -12.64 -24.69
C PRO A 619 -1.84 -11.36 -25.43
N SER A 620 -0.95 -11.44 -26.42
CA SER A 620 -0.65 -10.27 -27.27
C SER A 620 -1.89 -9.80 -28.03
N SER A 621 -2.07 -8.48 -28.17
CA SER A 621 -3.21 -7.90 -28.88
C SER A 621 -3.31 -8.35 -30.34
N ASP A 622 -4.52 -8.72 -30.74
CA ASP A 622 -4.96 -8.88 -32.13
C ASP A 622 -5.32 -7.49 -32.71
N PRO A 623 -4.65 -7.04 -33.79
CA PRO A 623 -4.93 -5.74 -34.40
C PRO A 623 -6.38 -5.58 -34.90
N GLU A 624 -7.03 -6.65 -35.36
CA GLU A 624 -8.42 -6.59 -35.84
C GLU A 624 -9.39 -6.36 -34.67
N ALA A 625 -9.15 -7.05 -33.56
CA ALA A 625 -9.93 -6.87 -32.33
C ALA A 625 -9.73 -5.47 -31.74
N GLU A 626 -8.50 -4.95 -31.77
CA GLU A 626 -8.18 -3.60 -31.32
C GLU A 626 -8.87 -2.52 -32.19
N GLU A 627 -8.90 -2.69 -33.51
CA GLU A 627 -9.61 -1.77 -34.41
C GLU A 627 -11.12 -1.81 -34.17
N LEU A 628 -11.69 -2.99 -33.99
CA LEU A 628 -13.12 -3.16 -33.70
C LEU A 628 -13.49 -2.55 -32.34
N PHE A 629 -12.68 -2.79 -31.30
CA PHE A 629 -12.83 -2.16 -29.98
C PHE A 629 -12.80 -0.64 -30.09
N ASN A 630 -11.78 -0.06 -30.74
CA ASN A 630 -11.65 1.38 -30.87
C ASN A 630 -12.83 2.02 -31.60
N THR A 631 -13.34 1.34 -32.64
CA THR A 631 -14.52 1.79 -33.40
C THR A 631 -15.77 1.77 -32.52
N ALA A 632 -16.02 0.66 -31.83
CA ALA A 632 -17.19 0.49 -30.97
C ALA A 632 -17.15 1.44 -29.75
N TYR A 633 -15.96 1.65 -29.17
CA TYR A 633 -15.76 2.58 -28.06
C TYR A 633 -16.03 4.02 -28.49
N ALA A 634 -15.50 4.45 -29.65
CA ALA A 634 -15.79 5.78 -30.19
C ALA A 634 -17.29 5.99 -30.45
N GLN A 635 -18.01 4.96 -30.88
CA GLN A 635 -19.46 5.00 -31.05
C GLN A 635 -20.20 5.08 -29.71
N MET A 636 -19.76 4.32 -28.70
CA MET A 636 -20.31 4.38 -27.34
C MET A 636 -20.25 5.78 -26.74
N LEU A 637 -19.13 6.50 -26.93
CA LEU A 637 -18.98 7.89 -26.45
C LEU A 637 -19.93 8.88 -27.13
N GLY A 638 -20.56 8.50 -28.24
CA GLY A 638 -21.50 9.33 -28.99
C GLY A 638 -22.96 9.14 -28.61
N TRP A 639 -23.29 8.20 -27.71
CA TRP A 639 -24.67 7.96 -27.30
C TRP A 639 -25.22 9.13 -26.48
N GLU A 640 -26.40 9.63 -26.85
CA GLU A 640 -27.13 10.65 -26.11
C GLU A 640 -28.10 10.03 -25.10
N ARG A 641 -28.66 8.85 -25.42
CA ARG A 641 -29.65 8.17 -24.58
C ARG A 641 -29.32 6.71 -24.48
N VAL A 642 -29.33 6.16 -23.26
CA VAL A 642 -29.09 4.74 -23.08
C VAL A 642 -29.77 4.24 -21.81
N ARG A 643 -30.33 3.04 -21.89
CA ARG A 643 -30.71 2.24 -20.72
C ARG A 643 -29.75 1.09 -20.58
N TRP A 644 -29.49 0.67 -19.35
CA TRP A 644 -28.82 -0.61 -19.16
C TRP A 644 -29.26 -1.30 -17.90
N THR A 645 -29.20 -2.63 -17.95
CA THR A 645 -29.24 -3.45 -16.75
C THR A 645 -27.83 -3.83 -16.37
N GLU A 646 -27.49 -3.68 -15.11
CA GLU A 646 -26.25 -4.09 -14.47
C GLU A 646 -26.57 -5.23 -13.52
N SER A 647 -25.76 -6.29 -13.58
CA SER A 647 -25.68 -7.31 -12.54
C SER A 647 -24.27 -7.29 -11.96
N LEU A 648 -24.16 -7.23 -10.64
CA LEU A 648 -22.93 -7.11 -9.90
C LEU A 648 -22.88 -8.18 -8.80
N GLY A 649 -21.75 -8.88 -8.70
CA GLY A 649 -21.48 -9.82 -7.63
C GLY A 649 -20.03 -9.75 -7.16
N SER A 650 -19.75 -10.35 -6.01
CA SER A 650 -18.40 -10.37 -5.42
C SER A 650 -17.62 -11.65 -5.69
N GLY A 651 -18.26 -12.65 -6.31
CA GLY A 651 -17.76 -14.03 -6.34
C GLY A 651 -18.00 -14.77 -5.02
N ASN A 652 -18.70 -14.16 -4.07
CA ASN A 652 -19.02 -14.74 -2.76
C ASN A 652 -20.53 -14.64 -2.48
N ASP A 653 -21.35 -15.18 -3.39
CA ASP A 653 -22.79 -15.42 -3.17
C ASP A 653 -23.68 -14.16 -3.07
N VAL A 654 -23.21 -13.02 -3.57
CA VAL A 654 -23.97 -11.74 -3.59
C VAL A 654 -24.38 -11.37 -5.02
N LEU A 655 -25.61 -10.85 -5.17
CA LEU A 655 -26.08 -10.20 -6.38
C LEU A 655 -26.68 -8.83 -6.08
N VAL A 656 -26.29 -7.86 -6.89
CA VAL A 656 -26.97 -6.58 -7.07
C VAL A 656 -27.39 -6.47 -8.52
N ARG A 657 -28.66 -6.16 -8.72
CA ARG A 657 -29.20 -5.89 -10.04
C ARG A 657 -29.68 -4.44 -10.08
N ALA A 658 -29.15 -3.66 -10.99
CA ALA A 658 -29.51 -2.27 -11.16
C ALA A 658 -29.99 -2.00 -12.59
N GLU A 659 -31.03 -1.19 -12.73
CA GLU A 659 -31.53 -0.70 -14.00
C GLU A 659 -31.31 0.80 -14.06
N PHE A 660 -30.58 1.23 -15.09
CA PHE A 660 -30.22 2.62 -15.32
C PHE A 660 -30.89 3.15 -16.57
N ALA A 661 -31.20 4.44 -16.55
CA ALA A 661 -31.47 5.22 -17.75
C ALA A 661 -30.71 6.55 -17.65
N VAL A 662 -29.99 6.91 -18.71
CA VAL A 662 -29.25 8.16 -18.81
C VAL A 662 -29.67 8.87 -20.10
N ILE A 663 -29.93 10.17 -19.98
CA ILE A 663 -30.14 11.10 -21.10
C ILE A 663 -29.13 12.23 -20.92
N ASP A 664 -28.18 12.32 -21.84
CA ASP A 664 -27.21 13.41 -21.97
C ASP A 664 -27.92 14.58 -22.69
N GLY A 665 -28.12 15.70 -22.00
CA GLY A 665 -29.06 16.74 -22.39
C GLY A 665 -28.40 17.97 -23.01
N GLU A 666 -28.46 18.14 -24.33
CA GLU A 666 -28.30 19.48 -24.94
C GLU A 666 -29.65 20.24 -24.95
N GLY A 667 -29.83 21.26 -24.08
CA GLY A 667 -30.98 22.17 -24.10
C GLY A 667 -31.54 22.59 -22.71
N GLU A 668 -32.73 23.20 -22.68
CA GLU A 668 -33.36 23.81 -21.47
C GLU A 668 -33.74 22.81 -20.35
N ALA A 669 -33.71 21.48 -20.59
CA ALA A 669 -34.08 20.45 -19.63
C ALA A 669 -32.90 19.86 -18.81
N GLY A 670 -31.66 19.99 -19.30
CA GLY A 670 -30.47 19.37 -18.69
C GLY A 670 -30.46 17.83 -18.72
N ASP A 671 -29.47 17.23 -18.06
CA ASP A 671 -29.31 15.77 -17.98
C ASP A 671 -30.42 15.11 -17.15
N ALA A 672 -30.78 13.88 -17.50
CA ALA A 672 -31.77 13.11 -16.75
C ALA A 672 -31.35 11.66 -16.51
N TYR A 673 -31.65 11.17 -15.31
CA TYR A 673 -31.20 9.88 -14.81
C TYR A 673 -32.31 9.15 -14.08
N SER A 674 -32.39 7.83 -14.25
CA SER A 674 -33.14 6.96 -13.35
C SER A 674 -32.33 5.75 -12.95
N LEU A 675 -32.45 5.33 -11.70
CA LEU A 675 -31.83 4.13 -11.16
C LEU A 675 -32.88 3.34 -10.38
N ASP A 676 -33.03 2.04 -10.66
CA ASP A 676 -33.78 1.08 -9.84
C ASP A 676 -32.84 -0.06 -9.46
N VAL A 677 -32.61 -0.29 -8.18
CA VAL A 677 -31.67 -1.32 -7.70
C VAL A 677 -32.38 -2.32 -6.81
N LEU A 678 -32.05 -3.59 -7.00
CA LEU A 678 -32.42 -4.74 -6.19
C LEU A 678 -31.16 -5.42 -5.64
N TYR A 679 -31.16 -5.74 -4.35
CA TYR A 679 -30.04 -6.39 -3.67
C TYR A 679 -30.49 -7.72 -3.07
N SER A 680 -29.72 -8.79 -3.27
CA SER A 680 -29.83 -10.03 -2.49
C SER A 680 -28.61 -10.17 -1.59
N GLY A 681 -28.77 -9.86 -0.30
CA GLY A 681 -27.77 -10.09 0.72
C GLY A 681 -27.15 -8.82 1.29
N GLY A 682 -26.35 -8.98 2.34
CA GLY A 682 -25.48 -7.93 2.84
C GLY A 682 -24.09 -8.06 2.21
N PHE A 683 -23.56 -6.96 1.69
CA PHE A 683 -22.17 -6.86 1.23
C PHE A 683 -21.13 -7.00 2.36
N ALA A 684 -21.59 -6.91 3.61
CA ALA A 684 -20.75 -6.96 4.80
C ALA A 684 -21.54 -7.50 6.02
N PRO A 685 -20.85 -8.14 6.98
CA PRO A 685 -21.38 -8.41 8.32
C PRO A 685 -21.99 -7.16 8.94
N ASN A 686 -22.96 -7.33 9.85
CA ASN A 686 -23.43 -6.17 10.62
C ASN A 686 -22.27 -5.60 11.48
N SER A 687 -22.45 -4.41 12.05
CA SER A 687 -21.38 -3.75 12.85
C SER A 687 -20.82 -4.57 14.03
N ALA A 688 -21.45 -5.71 14.39
CA ALA A 688 -21.01 -6.64 15.42
C ALA A 688 -20.20 -7.84 14.87
N GLY A 689 -19.98 -7.93 13.56
CA GLY A 689 -19.32 -9.07 12.93
C GLY A 689 -20.19 -10.32 12.84
N GLU A 690 -21.49 -10.22 13.14
CA GLU A 690 -22.45 -11.30 12.87
C GLU A 690 -22.65 -11.39 11.35
N PRO A 691 -22.81 -12.61 10.80
CA PRO A 691 -23.11 -12.79 9.38
C PRO A 691 -24.24 -11.85 8.99
N PRO A 692 -24.20 -11.26 7.77
CA PRO A 692 -25.28 -10.41 7.32
C PRO A 692 -26.60 -11.13 7.59
N GLU A 693 -27.59 -10.41 8.12
CA GLU A 693 -28.94 -10.97 8.23
C GLU A 693 -29.30 -11.59 6.87
N PRO A 694 -30.02 -12.74 6.86
CA PRO A 694 -30.43 -13.38 5.61
C PRO A 694 -30.94 -12.30 4.67
N PRO A 695 -30.58 -12.37 3.36
CA PRO A 695 -30.90 -11.33 2.40
C PRO A 695 -32.29 -10.76 2.68
N THR A 696 -32.39 -9.46 2.88
CA THR A 696 -33.70 -8.82 2.87
C THR A 696 -33.78 -8.13 1.54
N ARG A 697 -34.72 -8.53 0.69
CA ARG A 697 -34.98 -7.83 -0.57
C ARG A 697 -35.15 -6.33 -0.29
N ASN A 698 -34.11 -5.57 -0.58
CA ASN A 698 -34.13 -4.12 -0.51
C ASN A 698 -34.13 -3.59 -1.92
N SER A 699 -35.00 -2.61 -2.17
CA SER A 699 -35.01 -1.89 -3.43
C SER A 699 -34.78 -0.41 -3.21
N ARG A 700 -34.05 0.22 -4.14
CA ARG A 700 -33.84 1.65 -4.15
C ARG A 700 -34.17 2.16 -5.54
N ARG A 701 -35.11 3.10 -5.63
CA ARG A 701 -35.43 3.78 -6.88
C ARG A 701 -35.20 5.28 -6.76
N SER A 702 -34.37 5.85 -7.62
CA SER A 702 -34.13 7.29 -7.71
C SER A 702 -34.33 7.82 -9.14
N ILE A 703 -34.71 9.10 -9.23
CA ILE A 703 -34.86 9.84 -10.48
C ILE A 703 -34.19 11.19 -10.29
N THR A 704 -33.43 11.65 -11.28
CA THR A 704 -32.86 13.01 -11.33
C THR A 704 -33.23 13.63 -12.68
N VAL A 705 -33.68 14.87 -12.67
CA VAL A 705 -33.95 15.67 -13.88
C VAL A 705 -33.38 17.06 -13.65
N GLY A 706 -32.35 17.42 -14.42
CA GLY A 706 -31.57 18.64 -14.23
C GLY A 706 -30.95 18.71 -12.82
N ASP A 707 -31.30 19.75 -12.06
CA ASP A 707 -30.76 19.99 -10.71
C ASP A 707 -31.64 19.42 -9.58
N ARG A 708 -32.66 18.62 -9.89
CA ARG A 708 -33.58 18.04 -8.89
C ARG A 708 -33.48 16.52 -8.87
N GLY A 709 -33.43 15.95 -7.67
CA GLY A 709 -33.42 14.50 -7.42
C GLY A 709 -34.60 14.08 -6.54
N TRP A 710 -35.06 12.85 -6.75
CA TRP A 710 -36.12 12.21 -5.97
C TRP A 710 -35.77 10.77 -5.65
N LEU A 711 -36.00 10.38 -4.40
CA LEU A 711 -35.90 9.01 -3.92
C LEU A 711 -37.28 8.44 -3.63
N ARG A 712 -37.53 7.20 -4.06
CA ARG A 712 -38.74 6.49 -3.68
C ARG A 712 -38.57 5.86 -2.29
N ALA A 713 -39.35 6.33 -1.33
CA ALA A 713 -39.41 5.77 0.01
C ALA A 713 -40.07 4.38 0.03
N THR A 714 -39.86 3.65 1.12
CA THR A 714 -40.39 2.29 1.34
C THR A 714 -41.93 2.24 1.40
N ASP A 715 -42.60 3.34 1.76
CA ASP A 715 -44.05 3.48 1.72
C ASP A 715 -44.61 3.85 0.33
N GLY A 716 -43.72 3.98 -0.66
CA GLY A 716 -44.03 4.30 -2.05
C GLY A 716 -44.09 5.79 -2.36
N ALA A 717 -43.92 6.69 -1.38
CA ALA A 717 -43.87 8.14 -1.59
C ALA A 717 -42.54 8.58 -2.24
N TRP A 718 -42.56 9.70 -2.96
CA TRP A 718 -41.35 10.33 -3.49
C TRP A 718 -40.88 11.42 -2.54
N LEU A 719 -39.60 11.37 -2.15
CA LEU A 719 -38.94 12.34 -1.29
C LEU A 719 -37.93 13.13 -2.12
N ASP A 720 -37.86 14.45 -1.94
CA ASP A 720 -36.78 15.25 -2.53
C ASP A 720 -35.44 14.81 -1.92
N GLU A 721 -34.45 14.55 -2.77
CA GLU A 721 -33.06 14.27 -2.38
C GLU A 721 -32.09 15.12 -3.21
N PRO A 722 -30.84 15.32 -2.76
CA PRO A 722 -29.81 15.90 -3.62
C PRO A 722 -29.71 15.13 -4.95
N PRO A 723 -29.58 15.81 -6.11
CA PRO A 723 -29.54 15.16 -7.40
C PRO A 723 -28.37 14.16 -7.47
N THR A 724 -28.66 12.92 -7.83
CA THR A 724 -27.63 11.90 -8.08
C THR A 724 -27.27 11.98 -9.57
N ARG A 725 -26.03 12.36 -9.86
CA ARG A 725 -25.52 12.44 -11.23
C ARG A 725 -24.66 11.21 -11.51
N PHE A 726 -24.95 10.55 -12.62
CA PHE A 726 -24.11 9.49 -13.18
C PHE A 726 -23.30 10.06 -14.33
N SER A 727 -22.16 9.44 -14.63
CA SER A 727 -21.39 9.83 -15.80
C SER A 727 -22.20 9.55 -17.06
N THR A 728 -22.26 10.52 -17.97
CA THR A 728 -22.89 10.33 -19.29
C THR A 728 -21.93 9.60 -20.23
N PRO A 729 -22.41 9.00 -21.34
CA PRO A 729 -21.53 8.33 -22.29
C PRO A 729 -20.40 9.22 -22.81
N THR A 730 -20.64 10.52 -22.97
CA THR A 730 -19.60 11.49 -23.39
C THR A 730 -18.49 11.69 -22.36
N GLU A 731 -18.76 11.42 -21.08
CA GLU A 731 -17.81 11.48 -19.97
C GLU A 731 -17.05 10.16 -19.74
N TRP A 732 -17.35 9.11 -20.51
CA TRP A 732 -16.69 7.80 -20.36
C TRP A 732 -15.35 7.69 -21.09
N ASP A 733 -14.81 8.76 -21.65
CA ASP A 733 -13.61 8.80 -22.52
C ASP A 733 -12.34 8.19 -21.90
N THR A 734 -12.25 8.17 -20.58
CA THR A 734 -11.13 7.60 -19.81
C THR A 734 -11.40 6.20 -19.26
N THR A 735 -12.63 5.69 -19.35
CA THR A 735 -13.08 4.45 -18.69
C THR A 735 -12.30 3.21 -19.14
N TYR A 736 -12.00 3.14 -20.45
CA TYR A 736 -11.25 2.03 -21.05
C TYR A 736 -9.90 2.48 -21.62
N ALA A 737 -9.40 3.64 -21.16
CA ALA A 737 -8.13 4.18 -21.64
C ALA A 737 -6.95 3.30 -21.18
N GLY A 738 -6.12 2.88 -22.13
CA GLY A 738 -4.99 2.00 -21.86
C GLY A 738 -5.32 0.51 -21.87
N ALA A 739 -6.50 0.13 -22.36
CA ALA A 739 -6.83 -1.27 -22.65
C ALA A 739 -5.78 -1.91 -23.58
N GLU A 740 -5.45 -3.16 -23.31
CA GLU A 740 -4.48 -3.98 -24.03
C GLU A 740 -4.94 -5.45 -24.08
N ASN A 741 -4.14 -6.33 -24.68
CA ASN A 741 -4.43 -7.75 -24.84
C ASN A 741 -5.75 -8.05 -25.58
N PHE A 742 -6.07 -7.24 -26.59
CA PHE A 742 -7.29 -7.41 -27.39
C PHE A 742 -7.30 -8.77 -28.09
N ARG A 743 -8.45 -9.45 -28.06
CA ARG A 743 -8.63 -10.72 -28.76
C ARG A 743 -9.99 -10.77 -29.43
N LEU A 744 -10.00 -11.26 -30.66
CA LEU A 744 -11.23 -11.50 -31.40
C LEU A 744 -11.80 -12.84 -30.93
N GLY A 745 -12.94 -12.77 -30.25
CA GLY A 745 -13.65 -13.93 -29.75
C GLY A 745 -14.60 -14.53 -30.80
N VAL A 746 -15.55 -15.31 -30.31
CA VAL A 746 -16.59 -15.94 -31.12
C VAL A 746 -17.60 -14.93 -31.67
N THR A 747 -18.24 -15.31 -32.77
CA THR A 747 -19.50 -14.70 -33.19
C THR A 747 -20.66 -15.47 -32.58
N GLN A 748 -21.62 -14.78 -31.97
CA GLN A 748 -22.80 -15.37 -31.33
C GLN A 748 -24.09 -14.75 -31.84
N GLU A 749 -25.11 -15.57 -32.04
CA GLU A 749 -26.48 -15.10 -32.27
C GLU A 749 -27.24 -15.14 -30.95
N ILE A 750 -27.73 -13.99 -30.50
CA ILE A 750 -28.54 -13.87 -29.29
C ILE A 750 -29.82 -13.13 -29.65
N ASP A 751 -30.98 -13.75 -29.39
CA ASP A 751 -32.31 -13.21 -29.73
C ASP A 751 -32.46 -12.77 -31.20
N GLY A 752 -31.77 -13.46 -32.12
CA GLY A 752 -31.79 -13.17 -33.56
C GLY A 752 -30.86 -12.02 -33.99
N VAL A 753 -30.01 -11.51 -33.11
CA VAL A 753 -28.98 -10.51 -33.39
C VAL A 753 -27.61 -11.16 -33.35
N GLU A 754 -26.79 -10.89 -34.36
CA GLU A 754 -25.42 -11.38 -34.45
C GLU A 754 -24.46 -10.41 -33.75
N TYR A 755 -23.62 -10.94 -32.87
CA TYR A 755 -22.63 -10.20 -32.09
C TYR A 755 -21.24 -10.76 -32.34
N GLN A 756 -20.27 -9.87 -32.54
CA GLN A 756 -18.85 -10.21 -32.48
C GLN A 756 -18.35 -9.96 -31.06
N VAL A 757 -17.78 -11.00 -30.42
CA VAL A 757 -17.17 -10.86 -29.10
C VAL A 757 -15.75 -10.32 -29.23
N VAL A 758 -15.42 -9.32 -28.41
CA VAL A 758 -14.05 -8.81 -28.24
C VAL A 758 -13.69 -8.85 -26.77
N THR A 759 -12.59 -9.50 -26.41
CA THR A 759 -12.09 -9.53 -25.04
C THR A 759 -10.83 -8.71 -24.91
N PHE A 760 -10.61 -8.09 -23.77
CA PHE A 760 -9.41 -7.29 -23.50
C PHE A 760 -9.14 -7.17 -22.01
N TYR A 761 -7.97 -6.67 -21.67
CA TYR A 761 -7.53 -6.42 -20.31
C TYR A 761 -7.26 -4.93 -20.14
N LEU A 762 -7.65 -4.41 -18.98
CA LEU A 762 -7.40 -3.04 -18.57
C LEU A 762 -6.42 -3.06 -17.38
N PRO A 763 -5.19 -2.57 -17.55
CA PRO A 763 -4.21 -2.51 -16.46
C PRO A 763 -4.64 -1.58 -15.32
N GLU A 764 -4.11 -1.84 -14.12
CA GLU A 764 -4.33 -0.97 -12.97
C GLU A 764 -3.91 0.48 -13.27
N GLN A 765 -4.82 1.42 -12.98
CA GLN A 765 -4.60 2.87 -13.06
C GLN A 765 -4.76 3.49 -11.65
N PRO A 766 -4.25 4.71 -11.39
CA PRO A 766 -4.25 5.31 -10.04
C PRO A 766 -5.60 5.39 -9.30
N ILE A 767 -6.73 5.24 -10.01
CA ILE A 767 -8.10 5.30 -9.46
C ILE A 767 -8.96 4.09 -9.85
N GLN A 768 -8.42 3.13 -10.62
CA GLN A 768 -9.15 2.03 -11.23
C GLN A 768 -8.34 0.74 -11.07
N ALA A 769 -8.95 -0.30 -10.49
CA ALA A 769 -8.34 -1.62 -10.38
C ALA A 769 -8.13 -2.23 -11.76
N GLU A 770 -7.15 -3.13 -11.89
CA GLU A 770 -7.04 -3.93 -13.11
C GLU A 770 -8.30 -4.78 -13.30
N ALA A 771 -8.70 -4.98 -14.56
CA ALA A 771 -9.93 -5.67 -14.91
C ALA A 771 -9.84 -6.35 -16.28
N TRP A 772 -10.59 -7.43 -16.44
CA TRP A 772 -10.78 -8.11 -17.72
C TRP A 772 -12.18 -7.83 -18.23
N PHE A 773 -12.31 -7.71 -19.54
CA PHE A 773 -13.59 -7.44 -20.20
C PHE A 773 -13.86 -8.42 -21.35
N ALA A 774 -15.15 -8.68 -21.57
CA ALA A 774 -15.69 -9.24 -22.80
C ALA A 774 -16.84 -8.36 -23.29
N TRP A 775 -16.78 -7.90 -24.54
CA TRP A 775 -17.77 -7.03 -25.18
C TRP A 775 -18.49 -7.77 -26.30
N TRP A 776 -19.80 -7.64 -26.37
CA TRP A 776 -20.62 -8.10 -27.50
C TRP A 776 -20.98 -6.92 -28.38
N ILE A 777 -20.37 -6.85 -29.55
CA ILE A 777 -20.54 -5.77 -30.51
C ILE A 777 -21.50 -6.24 -31.59
N ASN A 778 -22.66 -5.57 -31.72
CA ASN A 778 -23.67 -5.89 -32.72
C ASN A 778 -23.09 -5.69 -34.13
N THR A 779 -23.05 -6.74 -34.94
CA THR A 779 -22.37 -6.69 -36.25
C THR A 779 -23.10 -5.81 -37.26
N ALA A 780 -24.39 -5.55 -37.06
CA ALA A 780 -25.20 -4.69 -37.91
C ALA A 780 -25.11 -3.19 -37.55
N THR A 781 -25.00 -2.87 -36.25
CA THR A 781 -25.04 -1.47 -35.77
C THR A 781 -23.69 -0.93 -35.33
N GLY A 782 -22.74 -1.79 -34.97
CA GLY A 782 -21.46 -1.41 -34.37
C GLY A 782 -21.55 -1.07 -32.87
N ASN A 783 -22.74 -1.09 -32.27
CA ASN A 783 -22.92 -0.78 -30.86
C ASN A 783 -22.45 -1.93 -29.96
N VAL A 784 -21.84 -1.57 -28.83
CA VAL A 784 -21.63 -2.49 -27.70
C VAL A 784 -22.97 -2.65 -26.99
N GLU A 785 -23.56 -3.85 -26.99
CA GLU A 785 -24.86 -4.05 -26.35
C GLU A 785 -24.78 -4.91 -25.10
N ARG A 786 -23.69 -5.66 -24.91
CA ARG A 786 -23.43 -6.42 -23.69
C ARG A 786 -21.96 -6.32 -23.31
N VAL A 787 -21.70 -6.33 -22.01
CA VAL A 787 -20.35 -6.31 -21.46
C VAL A 787 -20.31 -7.25 -20.25
N ALA A 788 -19.25 -8.03 -20.12
CA ALA A 788 -18.88 -8.71 -18.88
C ALA A 788 -17.54 -8.16 -18.40
N MET A 789 -17.37 -8.05 -17.09
CA MET A 789 -16.19 -7.51 -16.44
C MET A 789 -15.87 -8.34 -15.20
N ILE A 790 -14.60 -8.67 -15.04
CA ILE A 790 -14.08 -9.29 -13.82
C ILE A 790 -12.93 -8.42 -13.33
N ALA A 791 -12.99 -8.05 -12.06
CA ALA A 791 -11.95 -7.37 -11.32
C ALA A 791 -11.91 -7.94 -9.88
N ARG A 792 -11.15 -7.28 -9.00
CA ARG A 792 -10.94 -7.72 -7.61
C ARG A 792 -12.25 -7.81 -6.83
N GLN A 793 -12.64 -9.04 -6.50
CA GLN A 793 -13.89 -9.42 -5.85
C GLN A 793 -15.08 -8.71 -6.50
N HIS A 794 -15.07 -8.66 -7.83
CA HIS A 794 -16.01 -7.87 -8.60
C HIS A 794 -16.29 -8.57 -9.93
N TYR A 795 -17.50 -9.07 -10.07
CA TYR A 795 -18.02 -9.72 -11.27
C TYR A 795 -19.20 -8.89 -11.71
N MET A 796 -19.15 -8.38 -12.93
CA MET A 796 -20.14 -7.44 -13.40
C MET A 796 -20.54 -7.77 -14.82
N SER A 797 -21.82 -7.60 -15.13
CA SER A 797 -22.32 -7.68 -16.49
C SER A 797 -23.30 -6.56 -16.76
N TRP A 798 -23.17 -5.95 -17.92
CA TRP A 798 -24.06 -4.92 -18.42
C TRP A 798 -24.78 -5.40 -19.68
N THR A 799 -26.05 -5.03 -19.80
CA THR A 799 -26.82 -5.14 -21.05
C THR A 799 -27.40 -3.78 -21.38
N TYR A 800 -26.88 -3.15 -22.42
CA TYR A 800 -27.34 -1.86 -22.95
C TYR A 800 -28.54 -2.07 -23.87
N THR A 801 -29.55 -1.23 -23.71
CA THR A 801 -30.82 -1.24 -24.46
C THR A 801 -31.26 0.19 -24.74
N ASP A 802 -32.17 0.36 -25.69
CA ASP A 802 -32.72 1.67 -26.08
C ASP A 802 -31.63 2.74 -26.37
N ILE A 803 -30.50 2.32 -26.96
CA ILE A 803 -29.40 3.21 -27.36
C ILE A 803 -29.93 4.20 -28.40
N ASP A 804 -29.84 5.49 -28.08
CA ASP A 804 -30.45 6.62 -28.79
C ASP A 804 -31.94 6.44 -29.12
N GLY A 805 -32.60 5.61 -28.31
CA GLY A 805 -34.02 5.33 -28.39
C GLY A 805 -34.86 6.53 -27.92
N ASN A 806 -36.12 6.54 -28.33
CA ASN A 806 -37.06 7.59 -27.95
C ASN A 806 -37.70 7.25 -26.59
N PHE A 807 -36.99 7.54 -25.50
CA PHE A 807 -37.53 7.47 -24.15
C PHE A 807 -37.29 8.76 -23.36
N THR A 808 -38.13 8.99 -22.34
CA THR A 808 -38.04 10.13 -21.42
C THR A 808 -37.80 9.66 -19.99
N VAL A 809 -37.16 10.52 -19.20
CA VAL A 809 -37.08 10.42 -17.74
C VAL A 809 -37.79 11.64 -17.19
N GLU A 810 -38.92 11.44 -16.52
CA GLU A 810 -39.82 12.52 -16.10
C GLU A 810 -39.83 12.67 -14.57
N SER A 811 -40.12 13.90 -14.11
CA SER A 811 -40.35 14.18 -12.70
C SER A 811 -41.47 13.27 -12.17
N PRO A 812 -41.25 12.56 -11.04
CA PRO A 812 -42.28 11.72 -10.45
C PRO A 812 -43.41 12.53 -9.77
N VAL A 813 -43.22 13.83 -9.60
CA VAL A 813 -44.18 14.74 -8.97
C VAL A 813 -44.71 15.71 -10.04
N ALA A 814 -46.04 15.82 -10.14
CA ALA A 814 -46.66 16.83 -10.99
C ALA A 814 -46.37 18.22 -10.42
N GLU A 815 -45.92 19.15 -11.28
CA GLU A 815 -45.70 20.56 -10.91
C GLU A 815 -46.98 21.31 -10.55
#